data_AF-A0A5C6AGA6-F1
#
_entry.id   AF-A0A5C6AGA6-F1
#
_cell.length_a   1.000
_cell.length_b   1.000
_cell.length_c   1.000
_cell.angle_alpha   90.00
_cell.angle_beta   90.00
_cell.angle_gamma   90.00
#
_symmetry.space_group_name_H-M   'P 1'
#
loop_
_entity.id
_entity.type
_entity.pdbx_description
1 polymer ?
#
loop_
_entity_poly.entity_id
_entity_poly.type
_entity_poly.pdbx_seq_one_letter_code
_entity_poly.pdbx_strand_id
1 'polypeptide(L)'
;MRSLALLFVFIFCAGNSAICSADDTARLLDPQSVFLHPNESLEKVQRGHSEATPVLVAQGELDQLIDCKGGGACPISAALIASQGLRAMSGVPLDPYPHRTALRVFQSKPELLQGRISNDRMVILLDYLCDDLAKASVAISTLSAPNSPHAALGEKWSETAGPDLTTAPGELKVLAYTVTTEDGKVLGRHFVLLKTNNAGRIQYIDPGKPLKKRMFDVEFRGVPTATKQQVFFRVPDGLDKSKRTYELNTVFTVRLLPETAEGSRSVESRVENLKAKIDKLAERLRSSGELTSPNTWRREGAEFGLPGVDLPTGIGGGGYLATETIELFRHCGKINLNLRDVVGAAHARPLVKSDSPIARKVLEQIVAGEAYVAVSITEPMAGSNPKEMQSKAVRYERGFKLTGRKLWNARLRQATHVVLYTLAADDPEHTGKRSAFLIPIDHPGLRVVDRYAHGLTGNSFGGLEFDDMFVSGDHLIGQDGEGGKIFTEHFLYWRLMQAAAAIGCGETALNRMSERLKTRKAFYAPIGRFTHLQQPLGEYHTKLLMAMALARESAQLLDNGDYEAASSLINGLKAEGVEIALSACDAAMRAHGAMGYSRDVDLGDRVRDLMGLRIADGTTDVMRMSVVKEAYGSDLWKMAVYGSYPDEPDSSTSAAPSNQ
;
A
#
# COMPACT_ATOMS: atom_id res chain seq x y z
N MET A 1 0.02 -56.14 36.12
CA MET A 1 1.34 -56.38 35.49
C MET A 1 1.70 -55.09 34.78
N ARG A 2 2.31 -54.18 35.55
CA ARG A 2 3.74 -53.83 35.51
C ARG A 2 4.11 -53.14 34.19
N SER A 3 4.53 -51.88 34.08
CA SER A 3 5.05 -50.84 34.99
C SER A 3 6.34 -50.30 34.35
N LEU A 4 6.61 -49.02 34.64
CA LEU A 4 7.90 -48.32 34.62
C LEU A 4 8.46 -47.90 33.24
N ALA A 5 9.11 -46.74 33.09
CA ALA A 5 9.24 -45.51 33.88
C ALA A 5 10.23 -44.55 33.20
N LEU A 6 9.97 -43.24 33.38
CA LEU A 6 10.86 -42.11 33.72
C LEU A 6 12.13 -41.84 32.88
N LEU A 7 12.31 -40.63 32.30
CA LEU A 7 12.56 -39.30 32.91
C LEU A 7 13.98 -39.19 33.49
N PHE A 8 14.82 -38.25 33.01
CA PHE A 8 15.64 -37.37 33.86
C PHE A 8 16.23 -36.16 33.10
N VAL A 9 16.16 -35.01 33.77
CA VAL A 9 16.69 -33.67 33.47
C VAL A 9 18.00 -33.46 34.28
N PHE A 10 18.78 -32.42 33.94
CA PHE A 10 19.97 -31.78 34.59
C PHE A 10 21.32 -32.10 33.93
N ILE A 11 21.95 -31.16 33.19
CA ILE A 11 22.73 -29.94 33.55
C ILE A 11 24.09 -30.24 34.25
N PHE A 12 25.15 -29.68 33.64
CA PHE A 12 26.40 -29.06 34.17
C PHE A 12 27.78 -29.70 33.90
N CYS A 13 28.60 -28.87 33.21
CA CYS A 13 29.97 -28.43 33.52
C CYS A 13 31.22 -29.09 32.90
N ALA A 14 32.12 -28.17 32.49
CA ALA A 14 33.57 -28.25 32.28
C ALA A 14 34.06 -29.04 31.05
N GLY A 15 35.01 -28.58 30.24
CA GLY A 15 35.90 -27.43 30.28
C GLY A 15 37.05 -27.65 29.28
N ASN A 16 37.85 -26.59 29.08
CA ASN A 16 39.14 -26.51 28.39
C ASN A 16 39.19 -26.25 26.88
N SER A 17 39.18 -24.94 26.57
CA SER A 17 40.28 -24.18 25.94
C SER A 17 41.34 -24.93 25.13
N ALA A 18 41.48 -24.53 23.87
CA ALA A 18 42.77 -24.31 23.23
C ALA A 18 42.70 -23.05 22.35
N ILE A 19 43.66 -22.16 22.60
CA ILE A 19 43.90 -20.84 22.02
C ILE A 19 44.59 -20.98 20.66
N CYS A 20 44.22 -20.11 19.71
CA CYS A 20 45.05 -19.43 18.70
C CYS A 20 44.11 -18.90 17.59
N SER A 21 44.21 -17.69 17.06
CA SER A 21 45.26 -16.67 17.09
C SER A 21 44.63 -15.28 16.92
N ALA A 22 45.32 -14.27 17.43
CA ALA A 22 45.00 -12.87 17.22
C ALA A 22 45.10 -12.50 15.73
N ASP A 23 43.97 -12.49 15.03
CA ASP A 23 43.77 -11.75 13.77
C ASP A 23 42.31 -11.28 13.57
N ASP A 24 41.42 -11.53 14.54
CA ASP A 24 39.97 -11.29 14.40
C ASP A 24 39.48 -9.90 14.80
N THR A 25 40.37 -8.95 15.10
CA THR A 25 39.99 -7.59 15.53
C THR A 25 40.02 -6.54 14.41
N ALA A 26 39.86 -6.96 13.15
CA ALA A 26 39.72 -6.05 12.00
C ALA A 26 38.48 -6.31 11.11
N ARG A 27 37.45 -7.00 11.63
CA ARG A 27 36.14 -7.20 10.95
C ARG A 27 34.99 -6.33 11.48
N LEU A 28 35.31 -5.32 12.27
CA LEU A 28 34.36 -4.27 12.61
C LEU A 28 34.63 -3.09 11.69
N LEU A 29 33.78 -2.95 10.66
CA LEU A 29 33.42 -1.72 9.90
C LEU A 29 33.06 -2.00 8.42
N ASP A 30 32.33 -3.09 8.12
CA ASP A 30 31.54 -3.19 6.88
C ASP A 30 30.21 -3.93 7.18
N PRO A 31 29.05 -3.28 7.08
CA PRO A 31 27.73 -3.92 7.23
C PRO A 31 27.51 -5.12 6.27
N GLN A 32 28.23 -5.21 5.15
CA GLN A 32 28.15 -6.34 4.21
C GLN A 32 28.98 -7.56 4.64
N SER A 33 29.88 -7.42 5.62
CA SER A 33 30.76 -8.50 6.11
C SER A 33 30.07 -9.58 6.95
N VAL A 34 28.76 -9.45 7.19
CA VAL A 34 27.94 -10.39 7.98
C VAL A 34 27.45 -11.58 7.15
N PHE A 35 27.34 -11.44 5.83
CA PHE A 35 26.78 -12.47 4.95
C PHE A 35 27.84 -13.42 4.40
N LEU A 36 27.47 -14.68 4.16
CA LEU A 36 28.36 -15.62 3.47
C LEU A 36 28.54 -15.26 2.00
N HIS A 37 29.65 -15.70 1.42
CA HIS A 37 29.85 -15.61 -0.02
C HIS A 37 28.93 -16.63 -0.75
N PRO A 38 28.43 -16.32 -1.96
CA PRO A 38 27.54 -17.23 -2.71
C PRO A 38 28.10 -18.63 -2.92
N ASN A 39 29.41 -18.74 -3.16
CA ASN A 39 30.09 -20.01 -3.34
C ASN A 39 29.85 -20.98 -2.16
N GLU A 40 30.11 -20.52 -0.94
CA GLU A 40 29.97 -21.31 0.29
C GLU A 40 28.50 -21.67 0.54
N SER A 41 27.61 -20.72 0.27
CA SER A 41 26.18 -20.88 0.52
C SER A 41 25.53 -21.87 -0.42
N LEU A 42 25.85 -21.79 -1.71
CA LEU A 42 25.36 -22.74 -2.70
C LEU A 42 25.95 -24.15 -2.49
N GLU A 43 27.18 -24.26 -2.00
CA GLU A 43 27.75 -25.57 -1.58
C GLU A 43 26.99 -26.17 -0.40
N LYS A 44 26.61 -25.35 0.59
CA LYS A 44 25.80 -25.78 1.71
C LYS A 44 24.42 -26.29 1.26
N VAL A 45 23.78 -25.62 0.30
CA VAL A 45 22.51 -26.06 -0.29
C VAL A 45 22.67 -27.41 -1.01
N GLN A 46 23.72 -27.59 -1.83
CA GLN A 46 23.99 -28.84 -2.53
C GLN A 46 24.28 -30.01 -1.57
N ARG A 47 25.01 -29.75 -0.48
CA ARG A 47 25.28 -30.75 0.57
C ARG A 47 24.01 -31.14 1.32
N GLY A 48 23.22 -30.16 1.75
CA GLY A 48 21.94 -30.40 2.45
C GLY A 48 20.98 -31.26 1.63
N HIS A 49 20.96 -31.09 0.31
CA HIS A 49 20.16 -31.94 -0.58
C HIS A 49 20.64 -33.39 -0.64
N SER A 50 21.94 -33.63 -0.44
CA SER A 50 22.56 -34.95 -0.51
C SER A 50 22.42 -35.76 0.79
N GLU A 51 22.16 -35.09 1.92
CA GLU A 51 22.19 -35.67 3.29
C GLU A 51 20.80 -36.04 3.86
N ALA A 52 19.77 -36.19 3.01
CA ALA A 52 18.43 -36.78 3.25
C ALA A 52 17.20 -35.84 3.26
N THR A 53 17.32 -34.53 3.04
CA THR A 53 16.14 -33.64 2.85
C THR A 53 16.20 -32.93 1.49
N PRO A 54 15.17 -33.07 0.62
CA PRO A 54 15.16 -32.43 -0.69
C PRO A 54 14.98 -30.91 -0.56
N VAL A 55 16.10 -30.16 -0.55
CA VAL A 55 16.11 -28.69 -0.49
C VAL A 55 16.27 -28.02 -1.86
N LEU A 56 16.33 -28.80 -2.94
CA LEU A 56 16.40 -28.35 -4.33
C LEU A 56 15.22 -28.97 -5.08
N VAL A 57 14.73 -28.26 -6.10
CA VAL A 57 13.73 -28.77 -7.04
C VAL A 57 14.36 -28.70 -8.42
N ALA A 58 14.65 -29.86 -9.03
CA ALA A 58 15.23 -29.87 -10.37
C ALA A 58 14.19 -29.43 -11.41
N GLN A 59 14.63 -28.79 -12.49
CA GLN A 59 13.75 -28.36 -13.58
C GLN A 59 12.81 -29.48 -14.07
N GLY A 60 13.35 -30.70 -14.24
CA GLY A 60 12.58 -31.84 -14.73
C GLY A 60 11.41 -32.27 -13.85
N GLU A 61 11.42 -31.92 -12.56
CA GLU A 61 10.29 -32.15 -11.66
C GLU A 61 9.15 -31.16 -11.91
N LEU A 62 9.49 -29.92 -12.28
CA LEU A 62 8.53 -28.87 -12.61
C LEU A 62 8.00 -28.99 -14.05
N ASP A 63 8.78 -29.57 -14.96
CA ASP A 63 8.39 -29.80 -16.35
C ASP A 63 7.10 -30.63 -16.45
N GLN A 64 6.77 -31.46 -15.45
CA GLN A 64 5.54 -32.26 -15.41
C GLN A 64 4.28 -31.41 -15.12
N LEU A 65 4.46 -30.22 -14.55
CA LEU A 65 3.38 -29.32 -14.14
C LEU A 65 3.13 -28.20 -15.16
N ILE A 66 3.96 -28.11 -16.21
CA ILE A 66 3.96 -27.04 -17.19
C ILE A 66 3.66 -27.66 -18.57
N ASP A 67 2.88 -26.95 -19.40
CA ASP A 67 2.57 -27.38 -20.78
C ASP A 67 3.88 -27.69 -21.55
N CYS A 68 3.87 -28.68 -22.43
CA CYS A 68 5.03 -29.03 -23.27
C CYS A 68 5.48 -27.88 -24.19
N LYS A 69 4.65 -26.85 -24.39
CA LYS A 69 5.01 -25.57 -25.05
C LYS A 69 5.41 -24.45 -24.09
N GLY A 70 5.35 -24.69 -22.78
CA GLY A 70 5.69 -23.76 -21.71
C GLY A 70 7.19 -23.69 -21.41
N GLY A 71 7.66 -22.57 -20.84
CA GLY A 71 9.08 -22.31 -20.57
C GLY A 71 9.37 -21.87 -19.12
N GLY A 72 8.43 -22.08 -18.20
CA GLY A 72 8.51 -21.61 -16.82
C GLY A 72 9.37 -22.47 -15.87
N ALA A 73 9.64 -23.73 -16.21
CA ALA A 73 10.30 -24.67 -15.29
C ALA A 73 11.72 -24.24 -14.91
N CYS A 74 12.52 -23.87 -15.91
CA CYS A 74 13.91 -23.44 -15.72
C CYS A 74 14.02 -22.18 -14.83
N PRO A 75 13.32 -21.06 -15.13
CA PRO A 75 13.37 -19.87 -14.28
C PRO A 75 12.79 -20.09 -12.88
N ILE A 76 11.74 -20.90 -12.71
CA ILE A 76 11.19 -21.19 -11.38
C ILE A 76 12.14 -22.02 -10.53
N SER A 77 12.71 -23.08 -11.12
CA SER A 77 13.75 -23.87 -10.44
C SER A 77 14.96 -22.97 -10.10
N ALA A 78 15.42 -22.12 -11.02
CA ALA A 78 16.49 -21.16 -10.74
C ALA A 78 16.15 -20.21 -9.58
N ALA A 79 14.93 -19.66 -9.54
CA ALA A 79 14.51 -18.75 -8.48
C ALA A 79 14.38 -19.45 -7.10
N LEU A 80 13.94 -20.72 -7.07
CA LEU A 80 13.92 -21.52 -5.85
C LEU A 80 15.33 -21.83 -5.34
N ILE A 81 16.27 -22.16 -6.23
CA ILE A 81 17.68 -22.35 -5.87
C ILE A 81 18.26 -21.03 -5.33
N ALA A 82 17.90 -19.89 -5.95
CA ALA A 82 18.36 -18.57 -5.52
C ALA A 82 17.83 -18.25 -4.11
N SER A 83 16.55 -18.49 -3.86
CA SER A 83 15.94 -18.35 -2.53
C SER A 83 16.65 -19.22 -1.49
N GLN A 84 16.94 -20.50 -1.77
CA GLN A 84 17.70 -21.36 -0.84
C GLN A 84 19.14 -20.88 -0.63
N GLY A 85 19.81 -20.38 -1.68
CA GLY A 85 21.14 -19.78 -1.58
C GLY A 85 21.14 -18.56 -0.65
N LEU A 86 20.16 -17.66 -0.81
CA LEU A 86 19.99 -16.47 0.02
C LEU A 86 19.63 -16.82 1.47
N ARG A 87 18.83 -17.88 1.69
CA ARG A 87 18.58 -18.44 3.04
C ARG A 87 19.89 -18.89 3.69
N ALA A 88 20.70 -19.67 2.98
CA ALA A 88 22.02 -20.08 3.46
C ALA A 88 22.93 -18.88 3.76
N MET A 89 22.96 -17.86 2.88
CA MET A 89 23.79 -16.66 3.03
C MET A 89 23.41 -15.80 4.24
N SER A 90 22.11 -15.70 4.54
CA SER A 90 21.54 -14.94 5.66
C SER A 90 21.45 -15.73 6.97
N GLY A 91 21.87 -17.01 6.96
CA GLY A 91 21.76 -17.88 8.13
C GLY A 91 20.32 -18.28 8.49
N VAL A 92 19.37 -18.13 7.56
CA VAL A 92 18.01 -18.63 7.67
C VAL A 92 18.00 -20.13 7.33
N PRO A 93 17.28 -20.99 8.09
CA PRO A 93 17.19 -22.41 7.76
C PRO A 93 16.66 -22.66 6.34
N LEU A 94 17.26 -23.59 5.61
CA LEU A 94 16.80 -24.01 4.28
C LEU A 94 15.33 -24.47 4.34
N ASP A 95 14.54 -24.17 3.32
CA ASP A 95 13.17 -24.70 3.21
C ASP A 95 13.25 -26.21 2.94
N PRO A 96 12.74 -27.08 3.84
CA PRO A 96 12.78 -28.52 3.65
C PRO A 96 11.75 -29.02 2.63
N TYR A 97 10.83 -28.16 2.17
CA TYR A 97 9.74 -28.52 1.24
C TYR A 97 9.62 -27.53 0.06
N PRO A 98 10.69 -27.29 -0.71
CA PRO A 98 10.70 -26.30 -1.79
C PRO A 98 9.69 -26.62 -2.92
N HIS A 99 9.28 -27.87 -3.07
CA HIS A 99 8.21 -28.28 -3.98
C HIS A 99 6.84 -27.71 -3.56
N ARG A 100 6.54 -27.59 -2.26
CA ARG A 100 5.31 -26.92 -1.77
C ARG A 100 5.36 -25.44 -2.08
N THR A 101 6.54 -24.84 -1.96
CA THR A 101 6.76 -23.44 -2.34
C THR A 101 6.54 -23.24 -3.84
N ALA A 102 7.03 -24.15 -4.68
CA ALA A 102 6.73 -24.15 -6.12
C ALA A 102 5.22 -24.24 -6.42
N LEU A 103 4.48 -25.14 -5.75
CA LEU A 103 3.03 -25.25 -5.92
C LEU A 103 2.27 -23.98 -5.50
N ARG A 104 2.70 -23.34 -4.40
CA ARG A 104 2.14 -22.04 -3.98
C ARG A 104 2.39 -20.92 -5.00
N VAL A 105 3.57 -20.91 -5.62
CA VAL A 105 3.87 -19.99 -6.73
C VAL A 105 2.89 -20.22 -7.88
N PHE A 106 2.67 -21.46 -8.31
CA PHE A 106 1.74 -21.76 -9.40
C PHE A 106 0.28 -21.40 -9.06
N GLN A 107 -0.14 -21.62 -7.82
CA GLN A 107 -1.49 -21.27 -7.37
C GLN A 107 -1.71 -19.75 -7.34
N SER A 108 -0.72 -19.00 -6.86
CA SER A 108 -0.82 -17.53 -6.73
C SER A 108 -0.57 -16.78 -8.04
N LYS A 109 0.20 -17.37 -8.96
CA LYS A 109 0.63 -16.77 -10.23
C LYS A 109 0.45 -17.76 -11.39
N PRO A 110 -0.81 -18.10 -11.75
CA PRO A 110 -1.10 -19.09 -12.78
C PRO A 110 -0.53 -18.73 -14.17
N GLU A 111 -0.26 -17.45 -14.43
CA GLU A 111 0.41 -16.96 -15.63
C GLU A 111 1.86 -17.48 -15.80
N LEU A 112 2.51 -17.92 -14.71
CA LEU A 112 3.84 -18.54 -14.78
C LEU A 112 3.81 -19.94 -15.41
N LEU A 113 2.62 -20.54 -15.56
CA LEU A 113 2.41 -21.77 -16.31
C LEU A 113 2.34 -21.52 -17.84
N GLN A 114 2.19 -20.27 -18.28
CA GLN A 114 1.80 -19.90 -19.65
C GLN A 114 2.95 -19.31 -20.48
N GLY A 115 4.05 -20.04 -20.64
CA GLY A 115 5.09 -19.72 -21.63
C GLY A 115 6.41 -19.19 -21.05
N ARG A 116 7.07 -18.27 -21.79
CA ARG A 116 8.42 -17.76 -21.45
C ARG A 116 8.34 -16.61 -20.44
N ILE A 117 9.22 -16.61 -19.45
CA ILE A 117 9.28 -15.58 -18.40
C ILE A 117 10.08 -14.35 -18.88
N SER A 118 9.47 -13.16 -18.77
CA SER A 118 10.13 -11.86 -19.02
C SER A 118 11.05 -11.46 -17.87
N ASN A 119 11.87 -10.42 -18.04
CA ASN A 119 12.72 -9.91 -16.96
C ASN A 119 11.90 -9.48 -15.74
N ASP A 120 10.86 -8.67 -15.95
CA ASP A 120 10.01 -8.18 -14.87
C ASP A 120 9.34 -9.32 -14.10
N ARG A 121 8.87 -10.36 -14.81
CA ARG A 121 8.28 -11.54 -14.19
C ARG A 121 9.30 -12.36 -13.38
N MET A 122 10.56 -12.40 -13.81
CA MET A 122 11.63 -13.03 -13.05
C MET A 122 11.94 -12.23 -11.77
N VAL A 123 11.96 -10.89 -11.85
CA VAL A 123 12.12 -10.02 -10.67
C VAL A 123 10.99 -10.24 -9.68
N ILE A 124 9.73 -10.21 -10.12
CA ILE A 124 8.55 -10.47 -9.28
C ILE A 124 8.63 -11.85 -8.61
N LEU A 125 9.12 -12.86 -9.34
CA LEU A 125 9.27 -14.22 -8.82
C LEU A 125 10.36 -14.31 -7.76
N LEU A 126 11.52 -13.70 -8.00
CA LEU A 126 12.63 -13.63 -7.04
C LEU A 126 12.22 -12.87 -5.77
N ASP A 127 11.54 -11.73 -5.92
CA ASP A 127 11.00 -10.92 -4.81
C ASP A 127 10.05 -11.76 -3.94
N TYR A 128 9.05 -12.37 -4.58
CA TYR A 128 8.08 -13.23 -3.91
C TYR A 128 8.70 -14.41 -3.15
N LEU A 129 9.72 -15.07 -3.72
CA LEU A 129 10.37 -16.24 -3.10
C LEU A 129 11.38 -15.87 -2.01
N CYS A 130 11.77 -14.61 -1.92
CA CYS A 130 12.72 -14.12 -0.94
C CYS A 130 12.07 -13.25 0.16
N ASP A 131 10.75 -13.00 0.09
CA ASP A 131 10.01 -12.16 1.04
C ASP A 131 10.08 -12.67 2.51
N ASP A 132 10.24 -13.98 2.70
CA ASP A 132 10.28 -14.64 4.02
C ASP A 132 11.72 -14.80 4.59
N LEU A 133 12.71 -14.05 4.09
CA LEU A 133 14.06 -14.04 4.64
C LEU A 133 14.11 -13.23 5.95
N ALA A 134 13.75 -13.88 7.05
CA ALA A 134 13.53 -13.31 8.39
C ALA A 134 14.69 -12.50 9.04
N LYS A 135 15.81 -12.25 8.35
CA LYS A 135 17.00 -11.54 8.86
C LYS A 135 17.61 -10.54 7.88
N ALA A 136 17.05 -10.37 6.69
CA ALA A 136 17.59 -9.50 5.65
C ALA A 136 16.51 -9.16 4.61
N SER A 137 16.46 -7.90 4.17
CA SER A 137 15.69 -7.54 2.97
C SER A 137 16.50 -7.81 1.72
N VAL A 138 15.85 -7.88 0.56
CA VAL A 138 16.51 -8.19 -0.71
C VAL A 138 16.29 -7.05 -1.70
N ALA A 139 17.38 -6.57 -2.31
CA ALA A 139 17.34 -5.71 -3.47
C ALA A 139 17.65 -6.51 -4.74
N ILE A 140 16.87 -6.31 -5.80
CA ILE A 140 17.06 -6.98 -7.08
C ILE A 140 17.37 -5.93 -8.14
N SER A 141 18.54 -6.00 -8.76
CA SER A 141 18.88 -5.20 -9.95
C SER A 141 18.99 -6.09 -11.18
N THR A 142 18.62 -5.53 -12.33
CA THR A 142 18.60 -6.25 -13.60
C THR A 142 19.42 -5.50 -14.64
N LEU A 143 20.46 -6.14 -15.15
CA LEU A 143 21.31 -5.60 -16.21
C LEU A 143 21.15 -6.46 -17.47
N SER A 144 20.81 -5.86 -18.60
CA SER A 144 20.51 -6.59 -19.84
C SER A 144 21.49 -6.30 -20.97
N ALA A 145 21.57 -7.22 -21.92
CA ALA A 145 22.30 -6.99 -23.16
C ALA A 145 21.70 -5.80 -23.93
N PRO A 146 22.51 -4.98 -24.60
CA PRO A 146 22.04 -3.84 -25.38
C PRO A 146 20.89 -4.16 -26.35
N ASN A 147 20.93 -5.37 -26.94
CA ASN A 147 19.98 -5.88 -27.92
C ASN A 147 19.00 -6.93 -27.34
N SER A 148 18.91 -7.07 -26.01
CA SER A 148 18.08 -8.10 -25.40
C SER A 148 16.59 -7.88 -25.75
N PRO A 149 15.89 -8.86 -26.36
CA PRO A 149 14.46 -8.75 -26.65
C PRO A 149 13.60 -8.87 -25.39
N HIS A 150 14.23 -9.11 -24.24
CA HIS A 150 13.56 -9.29 -22.95
C HIS A 150 13.61 -8.04 -22.06
N ALA A 151 14.16 -6.94 -22.57
CA ALA A 151 14.36 -5.68 -21.86
C ALA A 151 13.90 -4.47 -22.71
N ALA A 152 12.59 -4.20 -22.73
CA ALA A 152 12.04 -3.02 -23.41
C ALA A 152 12.38 -1.71 -22.70
N LEU A 153 12.54 -1.77 -21.37
CA LEU A 153 12.95 -0.68 -20.47
C LEU A 153 13.91 -1.28 -19.42
N GLY A 154 14.94 -0.55 -19.00
CA GLY A 154 15.89 -0.99 -17.96
C GLY A 154 17.36 -0.77 -18.30
N GLU A 155 18.22 -0.96 -17.30
CA GLU A 155 19.67 -0.77 -17.46
C GLU A 155 20.28 -1.81 -18.40
N LYS A 156 21.17 -1.32 -19.25
CA LYS A 156 21.91 -2.13 -20.22
C LYS A 156 23.39 -2.02 -19.90
N TRP A 157 24.11 -3.14 -20.03
CA TRP A 157 25.57 -3.08 -19.87
C TRP A 157 26.23 -2.41 -21.07
N SER A 158 27.45 -1.92 -20.87
CA SER A 158 28.24 -1.24 -21.89
C SER A 158 28.37 -2.09 -23.16
N GLU A 159 28.21 -1.47 -24.32
CA GLU A 159 28.44 -2.09 -25.62
C GLU A 159 29.91 -2.53 -25.80
N THR A 160 30.85 -2.08 -24.96
CA THR A 160 32.28 -2.38 -25.08
C THR A 160 32.86 -3.25 -23.98
N ALA A 161 32.17 -3.44 -22.85
CA ALA A 161 32.75 -4.08 -21.66
C ALA A 161 31.92 -5.24 -21.07
N GLY A 162 30.67 -5.45 -21.51
CA GLY A 162 29.77 -6.47 -20.95
C GLY A 162 29.36 -6.21 -19.49
N PRO A 163 28.63 -7.16 -18.85
CA PRO A 163 28.21 -7.02 -17.46
C PRO A 163 29.31 -7.43 -16.47
N ASP A 164 29.28 -6.85 -15.28
CA ASP A 164 30.09 -7.30 -14.16
C ASP A 164 29.54 -8.62 -13.58
N LEU A 165 30.39 -9.66 -13.62
CA LEU A 165 30.11 -11.00 -13.11
C LEU A 165 30.93 -11.31 -11.86
N THR A 166 31.50 -10.32 -11.18
CA THR A 166 32.07 -10.51 -9.84
C THR A 166 30.95 -10.70 -8.82
N THR A 167 31.23 -11.40 -7.72
CA THR A 167 30.26 -11.61 -6.64
C THR A 167 30.85 -11.11 -5.34
N ALA A 168 30.01 -10.54 -4.48
CA ALA A 168 30.37 -10.09 -3.15
C ALA A 168 29.63 -10.91 -2.08
N PRO A 169 30.09 -10.91 -0.81
CA PRO A 169 29.28 -11.37 0.31
C PRO A 169 27.88 -10.75 0.29
N GLY A 170 26.84 -11.55 0.53
CA GLY A 170 25.45 -11.05 0.48
C GLY A 170 24.87 -10.85 -0.93
N GLU A 171 25.64 -11.05 -2.01
CA GLU A 171 25.17 -10.84 -3.39
C GLU A 171 25.16 -12.12 -4.23
N LEU A 172 23.99 -12.56 -4.71
CA LEU A 172 23.82 -13.71 -5.59
C LEU A 172 23.42 -13.27 -7.00
N LYS A 173 24.02 -13.86 -8.05
CA LYS A 173 23.67 -13.56 -9.45
C LYS A 173 22.96 -14.72 -10.15
N VAL A 174 21.85 -14.42 -10.81
CA VAL A 174 21.17 -15.32 -11.74
C VAL A 174 21.42 -14.84 -13.16
N LEU A 175 21.98 -15.71 -14.00
CA LEU A 175 22.36 -15.41 -15.38
C LEU A 175 21.33 -16.02 -16.31
N ALA A 176 20.79 -15.23 -17.24
CA ALA A 176 19.88 -15.70 -18.27
C ALA A 176 20.54 -15.60 -19.65
N TYR A 177 20.59 -16.72 -20.38
CA TYR A 177 21.17 -16.79 -21.71
C TYR A 177 20.22 -17.45 -22.71
N THR A 178 20.37 -17.09 -23.98
CA THR A 178 19.61 -17.66 -25.09
C THR A 178 20.45 -18.70 -25.79
N VAL A 179 19.83 -19.84 -26.10
CA VAL A 179 20.48 -20.93 -26.82
C VAL A 179 19.99 -20.96 -28.25
N THR A 180 20.92 -20.90 -29.19
CA THR A 180 20.66 -20.88 -30.62
C THR A 180 21.48 -21.96 -31.32
N THR A 181 20.93 -22.57 -32.36
CA THR A 181 21.65 -23.52 -33.22
C THR A 181 22.56 -22.80 -34.22
N GLU A 182 23.47 -23.53 -34.86
CA GLU A 182 24.40 -23.01 -35.89
C GLU A 182 23.68 -22.30 -37.06
N ASP A 183 22.47 -22.74 -37.41
CA ASP A 183 21.60 -22.16 -38.44
C ASP A 183 20.73 -20.97 -37.94
N GLY A 184 20.90 -20.53 -36.69
CA GLY A 184 20.24 -19.33 -36.16
C GLY A 184 18.88 -19.57 -35.52
N LYS A 185 18.42 -20.82 -35.35
CA LYS A 185 17.15 -21.14 -34.69
C LYS A 185 17.27 -21.04 -33.16
N VAL A 186 16.45 -20.18 -32.56
CA VAL A 186 16.38 -20.02 -31.09
C VAL A 186 15.68 -21.22 -30.47
N LEU A 187 16.41 -22.00 -29.66
CA LEU A 187 15.90 -23.16 -28.94
C LEU A 187 15.21 -22.78 -27.64
N GLY A 188 15.69 -21.74 -26.95
CA GLY A 188 15.09 -21.30 -25.70
C GLY A 188 15.97 -20.35 -24.89
N ARG A 189 15.40 -19.85 -23.80
CA ARG A 189 16.06 -19.02 -22.80
C ARG A 189 16.24 -19.84 -21.53
N HIS A 190 17.46 -19.89 -21.01
CA HIS A 190 17.82 -20.66 -19.82
C HIS A 190 18.36 -19.74 -18.72
N PHE A 191 18.19 -20.16 -17.48
CA PHE A 191 18.60 -19.43 -16.28
C PHE A 191 19.54 -20.33 -15.46
N VAL A 192 20.64 -19.77 -14.98
CA VAL A 192 21.63 -20.47 -14.14
C VAL A 192 22.08 -19.56 -13.01
N LEU A 193 22.57 -20.14 -11.91
CA LEU A 193 23.08 -19.36 -10.80
C LEU A 193 24.60 -19.31 -10.83
N LEU A 194 25.17 -18.12 -10.81
CA LEU A 194 26.62 -17.94 -10.72
C LEU A 194 27.10 -18.39 -9.33
N LYS A 195 28.03 -19.35 -9.30
CA LYS A 195 28.62 -19.88 -8.07
C LYS A 195 29.98 -19.24 -7.78
N THR A 196 30.86 -19.21 -8.77
CA THR A 196 32.17 -18.52 -8.70
C THR A 196 32.56 -17.99 -10.08
N ASN A 197 33.39 -16.95 -10.11
CA ASN A 197 33.99 -16.41 -11.33
C ASN A 197 35.48 -16.18 -11.11
N ASN A 198 36.32 -16.92 -11.83
CA ASN A 198 37.77 -16.81 -11.75
C ASN A 198 38.33 -16.48 -13.14
N ALA A 199 38.75 -15.22 -13.34
CA ALA A 199 39.37 -14.75 -14.58
C ALA A 199 38.57 -15.09 -15.87
N GLY A 200 37.25 -14.89 -15.83
CA GLY A 200 36.37 -15.16 -16.97
C GLY A 200 35.94 -16.62 -17.12
N ARG A 201 36.38 -17.53 -16.23
CA ARG A 201 35.81 -18.88 -16.12
C ARG A 201 34.80 -18.91 -14.97
N ILE A 202 33.53 -19.10 -15.30
CA ILE A 202 32.44 -19.12 -14.34
C ILE A 202 32.02 -20.55 -14.01
N GLN A 203 31.87 -20.86 -12.72
CA GLN A 203 31.14 -22.04 -12.26
C GLN A 203 29.70 -21.65 -11.97
N TYR A 204 28.75 -22.52 -12.29
CA TYR A 204 27.34 -22.24 -12.09
C TYR A 204 26.56 -23.46 -11.65
N ILE A 205 25.38 -23.22 -11.08
CA ILE A 205 24.37 -24.25 -10.82
C ILE A 205 23.35 -24.26 -11.95
N ASP A 206 23.24 -25.42 -12.60
CA ASP A 206 22.27 -25.72 -13.66
C ASP A 206 20.97 -26.22 -13.01
N PRO A 207 19.83 -25.51 -13.14
CA PRO A 207 18.56 -25.97 -12.57
C PRO A 207 18.12 -27.36 -13.06
N GLY A 208 18.55 -27.78 -14.25
CA GLY A 208 18.26 -29.12 -14.75
C GLY A 208 19.09 -30.23 -14.10
N LYS A 209 20.29 -29.90 -13.59
CA LYS A 209 21.20 -30.85 -12.91
C LYS A 209 21.97 -30.16 -11.77
N PRO A 210 21.27 -29.74 -10.70
CA PRO A 210 21.82 -28.80 -9.73
C PRO A 210 22.93 -29.37 -8.84
N LEU A 211 23.12 -30.69 -8.82
CA LEU A 211 24.21 -31.37 -8.09
C LEU A 211 25.47 -31.57 -8.93
N LYS A 212 25.44 -31.34 -10.25
CA LYS A 212 26.61 -31.53 -11.12
C LYS A 212 27.44 -30.27 -11.18
N LYS A 213 28.77 -30.42 -11.14
CA LYS A 213 29.70 -29.33 -11.39
C LYS A 213 29.61 -28.91 -12.87
N ARG A 214 29.33 -27.63 -13.12
CA ARG A 214 29.22 -27.03 -14.46
C ARG A 214 30.08 -25.78 -14.57
N MET A 215 30.60 -25.53 -15.77
CA MET A 215 31.47 -24.39 -16.04
C MET A 215 31.21 -23.81 -17.44
N PHE A 216 31.41 -22.51 -17.57
CA PHE A 216 31.55 -21.81 -18.84
C PHE A 216 32.83 -20.98 -18.84
N ASP A 217 33.45 -20.84 -20.00
CA ASP A 217 34.36 -19.73 -20.29
C ASP A 217 33.53 -18.57 -20.86
N VAL A 218 33.71 -17.36 -20.34
CA VAL A 218 33.06 -16.14 -20.84
C VAL A 218 33.86 -15.63 -22.02
N GLU A 219 33.19 -15.53 -23.17
CA GLU A 219 33.78 -15.09 -24.43
C GLU A 219 33.11 -13.81 -24.90
N PHE A 220 33.91 -12.81 -25.27
CA PHE A 220 33.45 -11.57 -25.86
C PHE A 220 33.67 -11.64 -27.37
N ARG A 221 32.59 -11.60 -28.17
CA ARG A 221 32.68 -11.61 -29.64
C ARG A 221 32.32 -10.24 -30.19
N GLY A 222 33.17 -9.74 -31.08
CA GLY A 222 32.90 -8.50 -31.82
C GLY A 222 31.94 -8.74 -32.99
N VAL A 223 31.03 -7.80 -33.22
CA VAL A 223 30.16 -7.79 -34.42
C VAL A 223 30.94 -7.15 -35.59
N PRO A 224 31.01 -7.76 -36.79
CA PRO A 224 31.85 -7.28 -37.89
C PRO A 224 31.58 -5.85 -38.38
N THR A 225 30.44 -5.25 -38.03
CA THR A 225 30.00 -3.93 -38.50
C THR A 225 29.67 -2.94 -37.37
N ALA A 226 29.97 -3.26 -36.10
CA ALA A 226 29.66 -2.36 -34.98
C ALA A 226 30.71 -2.44 -33.85
N THR A 227 30.88 -1.37 -33.09
CA THR A 227 31.69 -1.30 -31.84
C THR A 227 31.13 -2.13 -30.68
N LYS A 228 30.16 -3.02 -30.94
CA LYS A 228 29.38 -3.77 -29.95
C LYS A 228 30.01 -5.14 -29.68
N GLN A 229 30.29 -5.43 -28.43
CA GLN A 229 30.69 -6.75 -27.93
C GLN A 229 29.47 -7.48 -27.36
N GLN A 230 29.18 -8.66 -27.90
CA GLN A 230 28.21 -9.60 -27.33
C GLN A 230 28.93 -10.60 -26.43
N VAL A 231 28.27 -10.98 -25.33
CA VAL A 231 28.83 -11.88 -24.33
C VAL A 231 28.26 -13.27 -24.53
N PHE A 232 29.14 -14.25 -24.69
CA PHE A 232 28.79 -15.64 -24.92
C PHE A 232 29.38 -16.53 -23.83
N PHE A 233 28.67 -17.62 -23.55
CA PHE A 233 29.16 -18.70 -22.71
C PHE A 233 29.65 -19.83 -23.59
N ARG A 234 30.96 -20.10 -23.52
CA ARG A 234 31.60 -21.23 -24.19
C ARG A 234 31.72 -22.38 -23.19
N VAL A 235 31.15 -23.52 -23.53
CA VAL A 235 31.37 -24.74 -22.74
C VAL A 235 32.84 -25.18 -22.95
N PRO A 236 33.60 -25.51 -21.89
CA PRO A 236 35.01 -25.90 -22.02
C PRO A 236 35.22 -27.11 -22.94
N ASP A 237 36.37 -27.14 -23.60
CA ASP A 237 36.69 -28.11 -24.66
C ASP A 237 36.51 -29.57 -24.21
N GLY A 238 35.89 -30.38 -25.07
CA GLY A 238 35.58 -31.81 -24.83
C GLY A 238 34.25 -32.10 -24.12
N LEU A 239 33.55 -31.07 -23.64
CA LEU A 239 32.25 -31.23 -22.94
C LEU A 239 31.04 -30.85 -23.78
N ASP A 240 31.21 -30.08 -24.86
CA ASP A 240 30.12 -29.71 -25.77
C ASP A 240 30.17 -30.48 -27.08
N LYS A 241 29.12 -31.26 -27.33
CA LYS A 241 28.93 -32.01 -28.57
C LYS A 241 27.90 -31.35 -29.50
N SER A 242 27.35 -30.20 -29.12
CA SER A 242 26.05 -29.73 -29.62
C SER A 242 26.06 -28.61 -30.66
N LYS A 243 27.22 -28.04 -31.04
CA LYS A 243 27.33 -26.91 -31.98
C LYS A 243 26.32 -25.77 -31.72
N ARG A 244 26.05 -25.48 -30.44
CA ARG A 244 25.11 -24.42 -30.03
C ARG A 244 25.86 -23.17 -29.61
N THR A 245 25.20 -22.03 -29.73
CA THR A 245 25.64 -20.76 -29.16
C THR A 245 24.82 -20.43 -27.93
N TYR A 246 25.48 -19.90 -26.90
CA TYR A 246 24.88 -19.55 -25.61
C TYR A 246 25.13 -18.07 -25.35
N GLU A 247 24.22 -17.21 -25.76
CA GLU A 247 24.39 -15.75 -25.65
C GLU A 247 23.84 -15.26 -24.31
N LEU A 248 24.66 -14.61 -23.49
CA LEU A 248 24.22 -13.99 -22.23
C LEU A 248 23.31 -12.79 -22.54
N ASN A 249 22.09 -12.82 -22.00
CA ASN A 249 21.05 -11.83 -22.27
C ASN A 249 20.76 -10.93 -21.07
N THR A 250 20.78 -11.47 -19.84
CA THR A 250 20.42 -10.72 -18.63
C THR A 250 21.17 -11.25 -17.42
N VAL A 251 21.60 -10.35 -16.55
CA VAL A 251 22.15 -10.64 -15.22
C VAL A 251 21.20 -10.05 -14.19
N PHE A 252 20.61 -10.90 -13.36
CA PHE A 252 19.86 -10.49 -12.18
C PHE A 252 20.81 -10.55 -10.99
N THR A 253 21.01 -9.43 -10.31
CA THR A 253 21.80 -9.35 -9.09
C THR A 253 20.86 -9.22 -7.91
N VAL A 254 20.95 -10.15 -6.97
CA VAL A 254 20.09 -10.26 -5.80
C VAL A 254 20.95 -10.02 -4.56
N ARG A 255 20.75 -8.89 -3.89
CA ARG A 255 21.58 -8.45 -2.77
C ARG A 255 20.80 -8.47 -1.47
N LEU A 256 21.34 -9.15 -0.46
CA LEU A 256 20.90 -9.06 0.92
C LEU A 256 21.29 -7.70 1.49
N LEU A 257 20.32 -6.99 2.04
CA LEU A 257 20.53 -5.76 2.77
C LEU A 257 20.46 -6.07 4.26
N PRO A 258 21.41 -5.58 5.07
CA PRO A 258 21.34 -5.73 6.52
C PRO A 258 20.06 -5.08 7.05
N GLU A 259 19.47 -5.71 8.05
CA GLU A 259 18.25 -5.23 8.68
C GLU A 259 18.54 -3.93 9.44
N THR A 260 18.23 -2.79 8.84
CA THR A 260 17.85 -1.62 9.64
C THR A 260 16.45 -1.91 10.16
N ALA A 261 16.26 -1.82 11.47
CA ALA A 261 15.03 -2.15 12.19
C ALA A 261 13.74 -1.92 11.37
N GLU A 262 12.98 -3.00 11.17
CA GLU A 262 11.60 -3.06 10.69
C GLU A 262 11.25 -2.28 9.41
N GLY A 263 11.05 -2.99 8.29
CA GLY A 263 10.02 -2.60 7.32
C GLY A 263 10.40 -2.43 5.85
N SER A 264 10.93 -3.47 5.18
CA SER A 264 10.97 -3.45 3.71
C SER A 264 10.58 -4.79 3.10
N ARG A 265 9.27 -5.04 3.04
CA ARG A 265 8.66 -5.76 1.90
C ARG A 265 8.43 -4.71 0.81
N SER A 266 8.43 -5.08 -0.47
CA SER A 266 8.02 -4.14 -1.52
C SER A 266 6.64 -3.57 -1.16
N VAL A 267 6.49 -2.25 -1.28
CA VAL A 267 5.27 -1.52 -0.90
C VAL A 267 4.03 -2.17 -1.56
N GLU A 268 4.17 -2.55 -2.82
CA GLU A 268 3.16 -3.27 -3.59
C GLU A 268 2.78 -4.60 -2.94
N SER A 269 3.76 -5.41 -2.49
CA SER A 269 3.52 -6.72 -1.85
C SER A 269 2.72 -6.59 -0.54
N ARG A 270 2.99 -5.56 0.27
CA ARG A 270 2.25 -5.35 1.54
C ARG A 270 0.81 -4.91 1.30
N VAL A 271 0.63 -3.95 0.40
CA VAL A 271 -0.70 -3.44 0.02
C VAL A 271 -1.55 -4.57 -0.56
N GLU A 272 -1.02 -5.39 -1.47
CA GLU A 272 -1.74 -6.53 -2.05
C GLU A 272 -2.07 -7.61 -1.02
N ASN A 273 -1.17 -7.91 -0.09
CA ASN A 273 -1.46 -8.83 1.02
C ASN A 273 -2.64 -8.35 1.86
N LEU A 274 -2.67 -7.06 2.17
CA LEU A 274 -3.73 -6.47 2.98
C LEU A 274 -5.07 -6.44 2.23
N LYS A 275 -5.06 -6.13 0.92
CA LYS A 275 -6.24 -6.23 0.05
C LYS A 275 -6.83 -7.64 0.06
N ALA A 276 -5.99 -8.67 -0.05
CA ALA A 276 -6.46 -10.06 0.00
C ALA A 276 -7.14 -10.42 1.34
N LYS A 277 -6.63 -9.89 2.46
CA LYS A 277 -7.26 -10.07 3.77
C LYS A 277 -8.59 -9.31 3.89
N ILE A 278 -8.65 -8.09 3.36
CA ILE A 278 -9.88 -7.31 3.26
C ILE A 278 -10.93 -8.07 2.43
N ASP A 279 -10.55 -8.66 1.29
CA ASP A 279 -11.47 -9.42 0.44
C ASP A 279 -12.06 -10.64 1.18
N LYS A 280 -11.20 -11.38 1.89
CA LYS A 280 -11.63 -12.54 2.69
C LYS A 280 -12.61 -12.13 3.80
N LEU A 281 -12.32 -11.03 4.51
CA LEU A 281 -13.21 -10.52 5.55
C LEU A 281 -14.53 -9.99 4.95
N ALA A 282 -14.47 -9.29 3.82
CA ALA A 282 -15.65 -8.80 3.11
C ALA A 282 -16.57 -9.94 2.65
N GLU A 283 -16.01 -11.03 2.13
CA GLU A 283 -16.78 -12.21 1.72
C GLU A 283 -17.52 -12.83 2.92
N ARG A 284 -16.81 -13.03 4.03
CA ARG A 284 -17.39 -13.57 5.27
C ARG A 284 -18.48 -12.65 5.84
N LEU A 285 -18.24 -11.34 5.91
CA LEU A 285 -19.22 -10.39 6.44
C LEU A 285 -20.42 -10.20 5.51
N ARG A 286 -20.23 -10.37 4.20
CA ARG A 286 -21.34 -10.38 3.25
C ARG A 286 -22.26 -11.57 3.49
N SER A 287 -21.71 -12.75 3.79
CA SER A 287 -22.53 -13.94 4.07
C SER A 287 -23.25 -13.87 5.42
N SER A 288 -22.73 -13.14 6.42
CA SER A 288 -23.42 -12.90 7.70
C SER A 288 -24.36 -11.68 7.70
N GLY A 289 -24.41 -10.89 6.62
CA GLY A 289 -25.21 -9.66 6.55
C GLY A 289 -24.60 -8.46 7.30
N GLU A 290 -23.33 -8.56 7.70
CA GLU A 290 -22.61 -7.55 8.48
C GLU A 290 -21.60 -6.75 7.65
N LEU A 291 -21.64 -6.86 6.31
CA LEU A 291 -20.68 -6.18 5.41
C LEU A 291 -20.53 -4.68 5.70
N THR A 292 -21.60 -4.01 6.14
CA THR A 292 -21.58 -2.58 6.44
C THR A 292 -21.40 -2.26 7.92
N SER A 293 -21.15 -3.24 8.80
CA SER A 293 -20.96 -3.04 10.24
C SER A 293 -19.56 -2.54 10.56
N PRO A 294 -19.36 -1.26 10.93
CA PRO A 294 -18.02 -0.72 11.15
C PRO A 294 -17.34 -1.36 12.35
N ASN A 295 -18.08 -1.66 13.42
CA ASN A 295 -17.53 -2.25 14.64
C ASN A 295 -17.07 -3.70 14.41
N THR A 296 -17.81 -4.48 13.62
CA THR A 296 -17.38 -5.85 13.27
C THR A 296 -16.10 -5.80 12.43
N TRP A 297 -16.03 -4.90 11.44
CA TRP A 297 -14.83 -4.66 10.64
C TRP A 297 -13.63 -4.21 11.48
N ARG A 298 -13.82 -3.28 12.43
CA ARG A 298 -12.75 -2.79 13.31
C ARG A 298 -12.19 -3.93 14.16
N ARG A 299 -13.06 -4.68 14.83
CA ARG A 299 -12.67 -5.77 15.73
C ARG A 299 -11.93 -6.89 15.00
N GLU A 300 -12.46 -7.36 13.88
CA GLU A 300 -11.84 -8.49 13.15
C GLU A 300 -10.71 -8.05 12.23
N GLY A 301 -10.77 -6.83 11.70
CA GLY A 301 -9.69 -6.23 10.92
C GLY A 301 -8.42 -6.00 11.74
N ALA A 302 -8.54 -5.88 13.06
CA ALA A 302 -7.39 -5.75 13.97
C ALA A 302 -6.45 -6.96 13.92
N GLU A 303 -6.96 -8.17 13.63
CA GLU A 303 -6.13 -9.38 13.47
C GLU A 303 -5.05 -9.25 12.39
N PHE A 304 -5.22 -8.29 11.48
CA PHE A 304 -4.26 -8.00 10.42
C PHE A 304 -3.90 -6.51 10.32
N GLY A 305 -4.14 -5.74 11.38
CA GLY A 305 -3.66 -4.36 11.52
C GLY A 305 -4.45 -3.29 10.75
N LEU A 306 -5.64 -3.61 10.22
CA LEU A 306 -6.41 -2.67 9.39
C LEU A 306 -6.81 -1.36 10.11
N PRO A 307 -7.30 -1.39 11.36
CA PRO A 307 -7.76 -0.18 12.06
C PRO A 307 -6.65 0.82 12.40
N GLY A 308 -5.39 0.36 12.46
CA GLY A 308 -4.22 1.17 12.79
C GLY A 308 -3.21 1.23 11.65
N VAL A 309 -3.61 0.89 10.42
CA VAL A 309 -2.66 0.68 9.31
C VAL A 309 -1.81 1.93 9.01
N ASP A 310 -2.39 3.12 9.14
CA ASP A 310 -1.76 4.43 8.86
C ASP A 310 -1.21 5.12 10.12
N LEU A 311 -1.22 4.44 11.27
CA LEU A 311 -0.66 4.92 12.52
C LEU A 311 0.83 4.57 12.64
N PRO A 312 1.62 5.33 13.41
CA PRO A 312 3.02 5.03 13.67
C PRO A 312 3.23 3.63 14.28
N THR A 313 4.32 2.97 13.90
CA THR A 313 4.69 1.64 14.43
C THR A 313 4.94 1.64 15.94
N GLY A 314 5.47 2.74 16.49
CA GLY A 314 5.75 2.89 17.92
C GLY A 314 4.53 2.82 18.86
N ILE A 315 3.32 2.86 18.31
CA ILE A 315 2.05 2.64 19.03
C ILE A 315 1.29 1.39 18.53
N GLY A 316 2.00 0.48 17.84
CA GLY A 316 1.44 -0.74 17.26
C GLY A 316 0.77 -0.56 15.89
N GLY A 317 0.90 0.62 15.28
CA GLY A 317 0.35 0.89 13.94
C GLY A 317 1.11 0.22 12.81
N GLY A 318 0.51 0.23 11.60
CA GLY A 318 1.11 -0.38 10.41
C GLY A 318 2.19 0.46 9.73
N GLY A 319 2.29 1.75 10.06
CA GLY A 319 3.24 2.68 9.46
C GLY A 319 3.03 2.92 7.97
N TYR A 320 1.82 2.70 7.45
CA TYR A 320 1.54 2.91 6.03
C TYR A 320 1.57 4.39 5.69
N LEU A 321 2.24 4.69 4.60
CA LEU A 321 2.27 6.02 4.00
C LEU A 321 0.92 6.32 3.31
N ALA A 322 0.67 7.60 3.01
CA ALA A 322 -0.51 8.03 2.27
C ALA A 322 -0.59 7.35 0.90
N THR A 323 0.56 7.21 0.20
CA THR A 323 0.66 6.53 -1.10
C THR A 323 0.20 5.07 -1.06
N GLU A 324 0.45 4.37 0.04
CA GLU A 324 -0.03 3.00 0.28
C GLU A 324 -1.51 2.99 0.66
N THR A 325 -1.89 3.92 1.55
CA THR A 325 -3.23 3.97 2.15
C THR A 325 -4.30 4.30 1.12
N ILE A 326 -4.03 5.17 0.13
CA ILE A 326 -4.99 5.46 -0.94
C ILE A 326 -5.38 4.22 -1.75
N GLU A 327 -4.47 3.25 -1.94
CA GLU A 327 -4.77 2.02 -2.66
C GLU A 327 -5.68 1.09 -1.84
N LEU A 328 -5.57 1.11 -0.51
CA LEU A 328 -6.48 0.38 0.39
C LEU A 328 -7.87 1.01 0.40
N PHE A 329 -7.96 2.34 0.46
CA PHE A 329 -9.23 3.06 0.39
C PHE A 329 -9.93 2.85 -0.95
N ARG A 330 -9.19 2.94 -2.06
CA ARG A 330 -9.69 2.60 -3.40
C ARG A 330 -10.22 1.17 -3.46
N HIS A 331 -9.48 0.21 -2.91
CA HIS A 331 -9.92 -1.19 -2.84
C HIS A 331 -11.22 -1.36 -2.05
N CYS A 332 -11.30 -0.77 -0.86
CA CYS A 332 -12.50 -0.79 -0.04
C CYS A 332 -13.70 -0.13 -0.75
N GLY A 333 -13.48 0.98 -1.45
CA GLY A 333 -14.49 1.65 -2.26
C GLY A 333 -15.04 0.78 -3.41
N LYS A 334 -14.19 -0.09 -3.99
CA LYS A 334 -14.65 -1.09 -4.98
C LYS A 334 -15.66 -2.06 -4.36
N ILE A 335 -15.37 -2.55 -3.16
CA ILE A 335 -16.23 -3.48 -2.43
C ILE A 335 -17.54 -2.79 -2.02
N ASN A 336 -17.46 -1.77 -1.17
CA ASN A 336 -18.59 -0.99 -0.69
C ASN A 336 -18.08 0.30 -0.02
N LEU A 337 -18.67 1.45 -0.34
CA LEU A 337 -18.18 2.75 0.11
C LEU A 337 -18.25 2.94 1.64
N ASN A 338 -19.05 2.16 2.36
CA ASN A 338 -19.09 2.16 3.84
C ASN A 338 -17.75 1.71 4.46
N LEU A 339 -16.94 0.91 3.76
CA LEU A 339 -15.66 0.41 4.29
C LEU A 339 -14.57 1.48 4.38
N ARG A 340 -14.76 2.66 3.77
CA ARG A 340 -13.79 3.77 3.93
C ARG A 340 -13.61 4.21 5.39
N ASP A 341 -14.59 3.91 6.25
CA ASP A 341 -14.57 4.35 7.65
C ASP A 341 -13.87 3.35 8.61
N VAL A 342 -13.45 2.19 8.10
CA VAL A 342 -12.82 1.12 8.90
C VAL A 342 -11.33 0.93 8.60
N VAL A 343 -10.83 1.52 7.51
CA VAL A 343 -9.40 1.53 7.16
C VAL A 343 -8.69 2.62 7.94
N GLY A 344 -7.62 2.24 8.63
CA GLY A 344 -6.78 3.17 9.39
C GLY A 344 -7.51 3.84 10.55
N ALA A 345 -6.82 4.78 11.20
CA ALA A 345 -7.32 5.47 12.39
C ALA A 345 -8.56 6.34 12.13
N ALA A 346 -8.85 6.64 10.86
CA ALA A 346 -9.94 7.52 10.46
C ALA A 346 -9.91 8.84 11.27
N HIS A 347 -10.98 9.17 12.00
CA HIS A 347 -11.04 10.40 12.81
C HIS A 347 -10.26 10.33 14.14
N ALA A 348 -9.57 9.23 14.44
CA ALA A 348 -8.61 9.17 15.55
C ALA A 348 -7.22 9.71 15.15
N ARG A 349 -6.93 9.92 13.86
CA ARG A 349 -5.63 10.43 13.39
C ARG A 349 -5.19 11.78 14.01
N PRO A 350 -6.09 12.74 14.33
CA PRO A 350 -5.73 13.94 15.08
C PRO A 350 -5.00 13.67 16.41
N LEU A 351 -5.27 12.53 17.04
CA LEU A 351 -4.69 12.15 18.33
C LEU A 351 -3.19 11.87 18.25
N VAL A 352 -2.65 11.59 17.07
CA VAL A 352 -1.21 11.37 16.86
C VAL A 352 -0.38 12.62 17.24
N LYS A 353 -0.99 13.80 17.23
CA LYS A 353 -0.35 15.07 17.62
C LYS A 353 -0.46 15.36 19.13
N SER A 354 -1.12 14.50 19.90
CA SER A 354 -1.34 14.72 21.32
C SER A 354 -0.37 13.89 22.15
N ASP A 355 0.28 14.54 23.12
CA ASP A 355 1.06 13.87 24.16
C ASP A 355 0.19 13.39 25.34
N SER A 356 -1.15 13.55 25.26
CA SER A 356 -2.06 13.14 26.32
C SER A 356 -2.03 11.61 26.50
N PRO A 357 -1.87 11.11 27.74
CA PRO A 357 -2.00 9.67 28.02
C PRO A 357 -3.36 9.11 27.61
N ILE A 358 -4.43 9.91 27.64
CA ILE A 358 -5.76 9.52 27.17
C ILE A 358 -5.74 9.29 25.66
N ALA A 359 -5.18 10.24 24.90
CA ALA A 359 -5.07 10.13 23.45
C ALA A 359 -4.24 8.91 23.04
N ARG A 360 -3.10 8.68 23.70
CA ARG A 360 -2.25 7.50 23.47
C ARG A 360 -3.02 6.19 23.73
N LYS A 361 -3.71 6.09 24.86
CA LYS A 361 -4.51 4.90 25.20
C LYS A 361 -5.61 4.65 24.17
N VAL A 362 -6.29 5.70 23.71
CA VAL A 362 -7.33 5.56 22.67
C VAL A 362 -6.73 5.11 21.33
N LEU A 363 -5.53 5.57 20.97
CA LEU A 363 -4.83 5.09 19.77
C LEU A 363 -4.44 3.61 19.88
N GLU A 364 -3.96 3.16 21.04
CA GLU A 364 -3.67 1.74 21.29
C GLU A 364 -4.95 0.89 21.19
N GLN A 365 -6.07 1.37 21.71
CA GLN A 365 -7.38 0.72 21.55
C GLN A 365 -7.89 0.72 20.10
N ILE A 366 -7.57 1.74 19.31
CA ILE A 366 -7.89 1.78 17.88
C ILE A 366 -7.12 0.67 17.16
N VAL A 367 -5.82 0.53 17.42
CA VAL A 367 -4.98 -0.54 16.85
C VAL A 367 -5.55 -1.92 17.20
N ALA A 368 -6.01 -2.11 18.43
CA ALA A 368 -6.66 -3.34 18.90
C ALA A 368 -8.07 -3.57 18.34
N GLY A 369 -8.65 -2.60 17.60
CA GLY A 369 -10.02 -2.70 17.08
C GLY A 369 -11.12 -2.51 18.13
N GLU A 370 -10.77 -1.97 19.31
CA GLU A 370 -11.66 -1.80 20.47
C GLU A 370 -12.25 -0.39 20.55
N ALA A 371 -11.58 0.61 19.99
CA ALA A 371 -12.06 1.98 19.94
C ALA A 371 -12.49 2.39 18.53
N TYR A 372 -13.37 3.39 18.48
CA TYR A 372 -13.74 4.05 17.25
C TYR A 372 -14.06 5.50 17.53
N VAL A 373 -13.57 6.43 16.69
CA VAL A 373 -13.64 7.85 16.98
C VAL A 373 -14.53 8.56 15.96
N ALA A 374 -15.51 9.31 16.47
CA ALA A 374 -16.27 10.27 15.68
C ALA A 374 -15.57 11.64 15.69
N VAL A 375 -15.94 12.52 14.75
CA VAL A 375 -15.52 13.93 14.75
C VAL A 375 -16.78 14.79 14.77
N SER A 376 -16.75 15.89 15.51
CA SER A 376 -17.90 16.78 15.64
C SER A 376 -17.55 18.26 15.57
N ILE A 377 -18.09 18.92 14.55
CA ILE A 377 -17.68 20.26 14.13
C ILE A 377 -18.88 21.09 13.72
N THR A 378 -19.64 20.58 12.75
CA THR A 378 -20.78 21.24 12.12
C THR A 378 -21.85 21.63 13.15
N GLU A 379 -22.37 22.83 13.00
CA GLU A 379 -23.46 23.39 13.82
C GLU A 379 -24.61 23.84 12.92
N PRO A 380 -25.82 24.08 13.47
CA PRO A 380 -26.95 24.55 12.68
C PRO A 380 -26.65 25.80 11.83
N MET A 381 -25.81 26.72 12.34
CA MET A 381 -25.42 27.95 11.65
C MET A 381 -24.00 27.90 11.07
N ALA A 382 -23.25 26.81 11.26
CA ALA A 382 -21.84 26.72 10.86
C ALA A 382 -21.56 25.36 10.18
N GLY A 383 -21.68 25.34 8.85
CA GLY A 383 -21.32 24.20 7.99
C GLY A 383 -20.08 24.52 7.15
N SER A 384 -20.31 25.01 5.93
CA SER A 384 -19.25 25.41 5.00
C SER A 384 -18.33 26.50 5.55
N ASN A 385 -18.84 27.38 6.42
CA ASN A 385 -18.06 28.36 7.16
C ASN A 385 -17.93 27.96 8.64
N PRO A 386 -16.96 27.11 9.01
CA PRO A 386 -16.76 26.69 10.40
C PRO A 386 -16.28 27.83 11.33
N LYS A 387 -15.98 29.02 10.80
CA LYS A 387 -15.61 30.19 11.61
C LYS A 387 -16.82 30.79 12.36
N GLU A 388 -18.04 30.54 11.88
CA GLU A 388 -19.28 31.01 12.51
C GLU A 388 -19.77 30.09 13.65
N MET A 389 -18.95 29.11 14.04
CA MET A 389 -19.19 28.23 15.18
C MET A 389 -19.55 29.04 16.43
N GLN A 390 -20.52 28.56 17.20
CA GLN A 390 -21.01 29.19 18.43
C GLN A 390 -20.74 28.36 19.67
N SER A 391 -20.51 27.05 19.53
CA SER A 391 -20.08 26.24 20.69
C SER A 391 -18.78 26.77 21.26
N LYS A 392 -18.70 26.77 22.59
CA LYS A 392 -17.62 27.41 23.33
C LYS A 392 -17.05 26.53 24.43
N ALA A 393 -15.76 26.72 24.68
CA ALA A 393 -15.02 26.25 25.85
C ALA A 393 -14.62 27.47 26.68
N VAL A 394 -15.02 27.46 27.94
CA VAL A 394 -14.64 28.44 28.95
C VAL A 394 -13.73 27.72 29.95
N ARG A 395 -12.55 28.27 30.25
CA ARG A 395 -11.66 27.70 31.27
C ARG A 395 -12.36 27.68 32.62
N TYR A 396 -12.24 26.55 33.31
CA TYR A 396 -12.85 26.34 34.62
C TYR A 396 -12.02 25.35 35.43
N GLU A 397 -11.49 25.82 36.56
CA GLU A 397 -10.58 25.04 37.42
C GLU A 397 -9.40 24.43 36.64
N ARG A 398 -9.26 23.09 36.64
CA ARG A 398 -8.22 22.36 35.89
C ARG A 398 -8.67 21.89 34.51
N GLY A 399 -9.74 22.48 33.97
CA GLY A 399 -10.35 22.05 32.72
C GLY A 399 -11.21 23.13 32.09
N PHE A 400 -12.32 22.71 31.50
CA PHE A 400 -13.20 23.55 30.70
C PHE A 400 -14.67 23.25 30.98
N LYS A 401 -15.51 24.28 30.85
CA LYS A 401 -16.95 24.17 30.67
C LYS A 401 -17.29 24.34 29.20
N LEU A 402 -17.90 23.30 28.61
CA LEU A 402 -18.31 23.27 27.22
C LEU A 402 -19.81 23.53 27.11
N THR A 403 -20.20 24.38 26.15
CA THR A 403 -21.62 24.62 25.83
C THR A 403 -21.82 24.72 24.33
N GLY A 404 -22.81 24.03 23.80
CA GLY A 404 -23.13 24.10 22.38
C GLY A 404 -23.95 22.94 21.83
N ARG A 405 -24.13 22.99 20.51
CA ARG A 405 -24.88 22.00 19.75
C ARG A 405 -24.22 21.71 18.42
N LYS A 406 -23.99 20.43 18.14
CA LYS A 406 -23.45 19.92 16.88
C LYS A 406 -24.53 19.19 16.09
N LEU A 407 -24.35 19.11 14.77
CA LEU A 407 -25.30 18.50 13.85
C LEU A 407 -24.58 17.78 12.71
N TRP A 408 -25.24 16.77 12.12
CA TRP A 408 -24.75 16.02 10.94
C TRP A 408 -23.42 15.27 11.14
N ASN A 409 -23.17 14.77 12.34
CA ASN A 409 -21.99 13.98 12.66
C ASN A 409 -22.25 12.49 12.39
N ALA A 410 -21.33 11.84 11.70
CA ALA A 410 -21.39 10.40 11.46
C ALA A 410 -20.80 9.61 12.64
N ARG A 411 -21.16 8.33 12.73
CA ARG A 411 -20.58 7.30 13.62
C ARG A 411 -20.88 7.46 15.12
N LEU A 412 -21.74 8.38 15.52
CA LEU A 412 -21.97 8.66 16.95
C LEU A 412 -22.36 7.43 17.77
N ARG A 413 -23.16 6.50 17.22
CA ARG A 413 -23.56 5.25 17.89
C ARG A 413 -22.53 4.13 17.80
N GLN A 414 -21.57 4.25 16.88
CA GLN A 414 -20.48 3.28 16.73
C GLN A 414 -19.23 3.69 17.51
N ALA A 415 -19.06 5.00 17.75
CA ALA A 415 -17.87 5.55 18.37
C ALA A 415 -17.79 5.24 19.87
N THR A 416 -16.58 5.07 20.39
CA THR A 416 -16.27 5.09 21.83
C THR A 416 -15.94 6.50 22.31
N HIS A 417 -15.37 7.33 21.42
CA HIS A 417 -15.01 8.72 21.70
C HIS A 417 -15.37 9.64 20.54
N VAL A 418 -15.45 10.94 20.81
CA VAL A 418 -15.61 11.98 19.80
C VAL A 418 -14.52 13.03 19.95
N VAL A 419 -13.94 13.43 18.83
CA VAL A 419 -13.16 14.67 18.73
C VAL A 419 -14.14 15.83 18.55
N LEU A 420 -14.38 16.58 19.62
CA LEU A 420 -15.31 17.71 19.67
C LEU A 420 -14.55 19.03 19.49
N TYR A 421 -14.95 19.82 18.50
CA TYR A 421 -14.39 21.15 18.27
C TYR A 421 -15.31 22.25 18.82
N THR A 422 -14.75 23.21 19.54
CA THR A 422 -15.43 24.42 20.05
C THR A 422 -14.55 25.65 19.87
N LEU A 423 -15.09 26.86 20.08
CA LEU A 423 -14.29 28.08 20.23
C LEU A 423 -13.77 28.23 21.65
N ALA A 424 -12.53 28.69 21.83
CA ALA A 424 -12.09 29.22 23.12
C ALA A 424 -12.77 30.58 23.36
N ALA A 425 -13.28 30.84 24.56
CA ALA A 425 -14.15 31.99 24.83
C ALA A 425 -13.65 32.99 25.89
N ASP A 426 -12.64 32.65 26.69
CA ASP A 426 -12.24 33.44 27.87
C ASP A 426 -10.73 33.65 28.04
N ASP A 427 -9.94 33.29 27.03
CA ASP A 427 -8.50 33.54 26.99
C ASP A 427 -8.19 34.63 25.95
N PRO A 428 -7.69 35.83 26.33
CA PRO A 428 -7.40 36.90 25.38
C PRO A 428 -6.48 36.50 24.22
N GLU A 429 -5.61 35.51 24.42
CA GLU A 429 -4.70 35.01 23.38
C GLU A 429 -5.38 34.02 22.42
N HIS A 430 -6.40 33.31 22.89
CA HIS A 430 -7.04 32.21 22.15
C HIS A 430 -8.51 32.45 21.79
N THR A 431 -9.12 33.53 22.29
CA THR A 431 -10.55 33.82 22.09
C THR A 431 -10.92 33.81 20.60
N GLY A 432 -11.96 33.06 20.25
CA GLY A 432 -12.42 32.89 18.87
C GLY A 432 -11.59 31.92 18.03
N LYS A 433 -10.47 31.38 18.55
CA LYS A 433 -9.76 30.26 17.94
C LYS A 433 -10.44 28.94 18.31
N ARG A 434 -10.24 27.91 17.50
CA ARG A 434 -10.84 26.59 17.69
C ARG A 434 -9.98 25.73 18.61
N SER A 435 -10.61 25.03 19.53
CA SER A 435 -10.00 24.02 20.41
C SER A 435 -10.61 22.66 20.11
N ALA A 436 -9.87 21.58 20.37
CA ALA A 436 -10.30 20.22 20.08
C ALA A 436 -10.18 19.34 21.33
N PHE A 437 -11.23 18.59 21.63
CA PHE A 437 -11.30 17.75 22.83
C PHE A 437 -11.62 16.30 22.46
N LEU A 438 -10.94 15.33 23.07
CA LEU A 438 -11.26 13.90 22.97
C LEU A 438 -12.19 13.50 24.11
N ILE A 439 -13.48 13.36 23.84
CA ILE A 439 -14.51 13.10 24.85
C ILE A 439 -15.06 11.68 24.70
N PRO A 440 -15.19 10.88 25.78
CA PRO A 440 -15.94 9.63 25.74
C PRO A 440 -17.38 9.88 25.28
N ILE A 441 -17.90 9.05 24.36
CA ILE A 441 -19.22 9.29 23.77
C ILE A 441 -20.36 9.18 24.80
N ASP A 442 -20.13 8.46 25.88
CA ASP A 442 -21.04 8.17 26.99
C ASP A 442 -20.86 9.14 28.17
N HIS A 443 -20.09 10.21 27.98
CA HIS A 443 -19.92 11.24 29.00
C HIS A 443 -21.30 11.78 29.45
N PRO A 444 -21.59 11.85 30.76
CA PRO A 444 -22.94 12.15 31.26
C PRO A 444 -23.46 13.54 30.87
N GLY A 445 -22.56 14.50 30.61
CA GLY A 445 -22.91 15.83 30.11
C GLY A 445 -23.07 15.93 28.59
N LEU A 446 -22.89 14.83 27.85
CA LEU A 446 -22.94 14.79 26.39
C LEU A 446 -24.15 13.99 25.93
N ARG A 447 -25.07 14.63 25.20
CA ARG A 447 -26.29 14.00 24.70
C ARG A 447 -26.22 13.78 23.20
N VAL A 448 -26.30 12.51 22.77
CA VAL A 448 -26.41 12.13 21.35
C VAL A 448 -27.84 12.29 20.87
N VAL A 449 -28.02 12.98 19.73
CA VAL A 449 -29.31 13.18 19.06
C VAL A 449 -29.28 12.50 17.70
N ASP A 450 -30.06 11.43 17.51
CA ASP A 450 -30.04 10.69 16.24
C ASP A 450 -30.67 11.48 15.08
N ARG A 451 -30.09 11.28 13.90
CA ARG A 451 -30.56 11.75 12.60
C ARG A 451 -30.35 10.63 11.57
N TYR A 452 -30.98 10.75 10.41
CA TYR A 452 -30.92 9.72 9.38
C TYR A 452 -30.43 10.31 8.06
N ALA A 453 -29.59 9.55 7.36
CA ALA A 453 -29.04 9.90 6.06
C ALA A 453 -29.55 8.93 4.98
N HIS A 454 -29.53 9.39 3.73
CA HIS A 454 -29.97 8.59 2.59
C HIS A 454 -28.95 7.54 2.14
N GLY A 455 -27.69 7.64 2.52
CA GLY A 455 -26.62 6.72 2.16
C GLY A 455 -25.65 6.55 3.31
N LEU A 456 -24.57 5.81 3.09
CA LEU A 456 -23.53 5.50 4.06
C LEU A 456 -24.12 4.82 5.31
N THR A 457 -25.08 3.92 5.05
CA THR A 457 -25.98 3.32 6.07
C THR A 457 -25.28 2.39 7.06
N GLY A 458 -24.00 2.08 6.86
CA GLY A 458 -23.18 1.44 7.89
C GLY A 458 -22.94 2.33 9.11
N ASN A 459 -23.12 3.65 8.97
CA ASN A 459 -22.89 4.61 10.03
C ASN A 459 -24.20 5.20 10.56
N SER A 460 -24.23 5.47 11.87
CA SER A 460 -25.23 6.36 12.45
C SER A 460 -24.93 7.81 12.08
N PHE A 461 -25.96 8.65 12.07
CA PHE A 461 -25.84 10.09 11.90
C PHE A 461 -26.55 10.80 13.05
N GLY A 462 -26.10 11.99 13.42
CA GLY A 462 -26.72 12.70 14.52
C GLY A 462 -26.12 14.04 14.85
N GLY A 463 -26.46 14.52 16.03
CA GLY A 463 -25.95 15.72 16.67
C GLY A 463 -25.46 15.42 18.08
N LEU A 464 -24.78 16.39 18.66
CA LEU A 464 -24.39 16.38 20.06
C LEU A 464 -24.95 17.63 20.72
N GLU A 465 -25.44 17.50 21.94
CA GLU A 465 -25.87 18.61 22.77
C GLU A 465 -25.16 18.52 24.11
N PHE A 466 -24.60 19.63 24.56
CA PHE A 466 -23.85 19.74 25.80
C PHE A 466 -24.05 21.16 26.34
N ASP A 467 -24.36 21.25 27.63
CA ASP A 467 -24.64 22.50 28.31
C ASP A 467 -23.91 22.51 29.65
N ASP A 468 -23.08 23.52 29.86
CA ASP A 468 -22.15 23.64 30.98
C ASP A 468 -21.40 22.33 31.36
N MET A 469 -21.03 21.54 30.35
CA MET A 469 -20.40 20.23 30.51
C MET A 469 -18.94 20.40 30.95
N PHE A 470 -18.59 19.92 32.14
CA PHE A 470 -17.21 19.93 32.61
C PHE A 470 -16.36 18.86 31.90
N VAL A 471 -15.16 19.24 31.51
CA VAL A 471 -14.14 18.37 30.89
C VAL A 471 -12.77 18.70 31.48
N SER A 472 -12.03 17.69 31.97
CA SER A 472 -10.65 17.88 32.45
C SER A 472 -9.73 18.35 31.31
N GLY A 473 -8.71 19.15 31.64
CA GLY A 473 -7.69 19.58 30.68
C GLY A 473 -6.98 18.42 29.97
N ASP A 474 -6.94 17.22 30.56
CA ASP A 474 -6.32 16.02 29.96
C ASP A 474 -7.02 15.55 28.67
N HIS A 475 -8.26 15.98 28.43
CA HIS A 475 -9.02 15.69 27.21
C HIS A 475 -8.72 16.66 26.06
N LEU A 476 -7.98 17.75 26.30
CA LEU A 476 -7.59 18.69 25.26
C LEU A 476 -6.56 18.03 24.31
N ILE A 477 -6.78 18.18 23.00
CA ILE A 477 -5.88 17.70 21.95
C ILE A 477 -5.05 18.88 21.47
N GLY A 478 -3.73 18.83 21.69
CA GLY A 478 -2.84 19.98 21.47
C GLY A 478 -3.05 21.05 22.53
N GLN A 479 -2.79 22.32 22.18
CA GLN A 479 -3.06 23.45 23.07
C GLN A 479 -4.43 24.10 22.79
N ASP A 480 -4.87 24.94 23.71
CA ASP A 480 -6.11 25.70 23.56
C ASP A 480 -5.97 26.64 22.34
N GLY A 481 -6.99 26.71 21.49
CA GLY A 481 -6.94 27.49 20.24
C GLY A 481 -6.14 26.87 19.07
N GLU A 482 -5.45 25.72 19.25
CA GLU A 482 -4.70 25.04 18.17
C GLU A 482 -5.55 24.07 17.32
N GLY A 483 -6.80 23.83 17.70
CA GLY A 483 -7.74 22.96 16.99
C GLY A 483 -7.91 23.33 15.52
N GLY A 484 -7.72 24.59 15.14
CA GLY A 484 -7.76 25.00 13.72
C GLY A 484 -6.68 24.33 12.84
N LYS A 485 -5.46 24.18 13.37
CA LYS A 485 -4.35 23.51 12.68
C LYS A 485 -4.58 22.00 12.60
N ILE A 486 -4.96 21.41 13.73
CA ILE A 486 -5.32 19.98 13.84
C ILE A 486 -6.42 19.61 12.84
N PHE A 487 -7.45 20.45 12.74
CA PHE A 487 -8.52 20.31 11.75
C PHE A 487 -7.96 20.27 10.33
N THR A 488 -7.12 21.24 9.97
CA THR A 488 -6.66 21.41 8.58
C THR A 488 -5.81 20.23 8.13
N GLU A 489 -4.83 19.81 8.94
CA GLU A 489 -3.96 18.67 8.63
C GLU A 489 -4.76 17.36 8.50
N HIS A 490 -5.67 17.11 9.45
CA HIS A 490 -6.51 15.91 9.45
C HIS A 490 -7.43 15.85 8.24
N PHE A 491 -8.17 16.92 7.96
CA PHE A 491 -9.13 16.91 6.86
C PHE A 491 -8.44 16.90 5.49
N LEU A 492 -7.22 17.42 5.37
CA LEU A 492 -6.49 17.29 4.13
C LEU A 492 -6.15 15.82 3.84
N TYR A 493 -5.57 15.10 4.81
CA TYR A 493 -5.33 13.66 4.69
C TYR A 493 -6.64 12.89 4.46
N TRP A 494 -7.67 13.15 5.25
CA TRP A 494 -8.93 12.42 5.18
C TRP A 494 -9.64 12.60 3.83
N ARG A 495 -9.69 13.83 3.29
CA ARG A 495 -10.30 14.12 1.98
C ARG A 495 -9.64 13.32 0.84
N LEU A 496 -8.31 13.19 0.87
CA LEU A 496 -7.58 12.37 -0.11
C LEU A 496 -8.03 10.90 -0.03
N MET A 497 -8.11 10.35 1.18
CA MET A 497 -8.56 8.97 1.39
C MET A 497 -10.02 8.75 0.93
N GLN A 498 -10.91 9.72 1.22
CA GLN A 498 -12.30 9.68 0.76
C GLN A 498 -12.41 9.73 -0.77
N ALA A 499 -11.59 10.56 -1.43
CA ALA A 499 -11.56 10.63 -2.89
C ALA A 499 -11.09 9.31 -3.51
N ALA A 500 -10.06 8.67 -2.95
CA ALA A 500 -9.60 7.36 -3.40
C ALA A 500 -10.70 6.27 -3.29
N ALA A 501 -11.44 6.24 -2.18
CA ALA A 501 -12.58 5.34 -2.03
C ALA A 501 -13.72 5.64 -3.03
N ALA A 502 -14.02 6.91 -3.29
CA ALA A 502 -14.99 7.30 -4.30
C ALA A 502 -14.58 6.84 -5.71
N ILE A 503 -13.29 6.99 -6.07
CA ILE A 503 -12.74 6.51 -7.34
C ILE A 503 -12.96 4.99 -7.48
N GLY A 504 -12.60 4.20 -6.46
CA GLY A 504 -12.82 2.76 -6.48
C GLY A 504 -14.30 2.36 -6.62
N CYS A 505 -15.20 3.14 -6.01
CA CYS A 505 -16.64 2.97 -6.17
C CYS A 505 -17.09 3.16 -7.63
N GLY A 506 -16.62 4.23 -8.27
CA GLY A 506 -16.88 4.50 -9.70
C GLY A 506 -16.29 3.42 -10.63
N GLU A 507 -15.08 2.94 -10.35
CA GLU A 507 -14.45 1.85 -11.12
C GLU A 507 -15.30 0.58 -11.13
N THR A 508 -15.87 0.21 -9.98
CA THR A 508 -16.74 -0.97 -9.89
C THR A 508 -18.04 -0.77 -10.66
N ALA A 509 -18.61 0.44 -10.63
CA ALA A 509 -19.79 0.75 -11.43
C ALA A 509 -19.50 0.62 -12.94
N LEU A 510 -18.36 1.11 -13.43
CA LEU A 510 -17.96 0.96 -14.83
C LEU A 510 -17.65 -0.50 -15.20
N ASN A 511 -17.06 -1.28 -14.31
CA ASN A 511 -16.86 -2.71 -14.54
C ASN A 511 -18.21 -3.43 -14.71
N ARG A 512 -19.18 -3.15 -13.83
CA ARG A 512 -20.55 -3.67 -13.96
C ARG A 512 -21.22 -3.21 -15.24
N MET A 513 -21.05 -1.94 -15.62
CA MET A 513 -21.53 -1.41 -16.89
C MET A 513 -20.94 -2.18 -18.08
N SER A 514 -19.62 -2.36 -18.12
CA SER A 514 -18.92 -3.11 -19.18
C SER A 514 -19.47 -4.53 -19.33
N GLU A 515 -19.63 -5.26 -18.23
CA GLU A 515 -20.21 -6.61 -18.25
C GLU A 515 -21.67 -6.60 -18.72
N ARG A 516 -22.47 -5.64 -18.28
CA ARG A 516 -23.85 -5.47 -18.75
C ARG A 516 -23.92 -5.23 -20.25
N LEU A 517 -23.04 -4.39 -20.78
CA LEU A 517 -22.97 -4.06 -22.21
C LEU A 517 -22.61 -5.28 -23.07
N LYS A 518 -21.72 -6.17 -22.58
CA LYS A 518 -21.32 -7.41 -23.26
C LYS A 518 -22.42 -8.47 -23.25
N THR A 519 -23.17 -8.58 -22.15
CA THR A 519 -24.03 -9.75 -21.88
C THR A 519 -25.51 -9.50 -22.21
N ARG A 520 -26.04 -8.30 -21.96
CA ARG A 520 -27.46 -8.01 -22.22
C ARG A 520 -27.72 -7.86 -23.71
N LYS A 521 -28.65 -8.66 -24.25
CA LYS A 521 -29.12 -8.54 -25.63
C LYS A 521 -30.41 -7.73 -25.75
N ALA A 522 -30.46 -6.78 -26.66
CA ALA A 522 -31.69 -6.12 -27.09
C ALA A 522 -31.63 -5.88 -28.60
N PHE A 523 -32.77 -5.96 -29.28
CA PHE A 523 -32.82 -5.97 -30.74
C PHE A 523 -31.82 -7.00 -31.32
N TYR A 524 -31.91 -8.24 -30.82
CA TYR A 524 -31.18 -9.43 -31.29
C TYR A 524 -29.65 -9.49 -31.05
N ALA A 525 -29.01 -8.46 -30.50
CA ALA A 525 -27.56 -8.43 -30.27
C ALA A 525 -27.19 -7.76 -28.93
N PRO A 526 -25.95 -7.90 -28.43
CA PRO A 526 -25.48 -7.21 -27.21
C PRO A 526 -25.68 -5.69 -27.29
N ILE A 527 -26.17 -5.08 -26.22
CA ILE A 527 -26.46 -3.64 -26.17
C ILE A 527 -25.18 -2.80 -26.26
N GLY A 528 -24.01 -3.38 -25.95
CA GLY A 528 -22.71 -2.72 -26.08
C GLY A 528 -22.37 -2.23 -27.48
N ARG A 529 -23.08 -2.66 -28.54
CA ARG A 529 -22.92 -2.11 -29.90
C ARG A 529 -23.46 -0.67 -30.06
N PHE A 530 -24.32 -0.22 -29.14
CA PHE A 530 -24.86 1.13 -29.20
C PHE A 530 -23.80 2.13 -28.72
N THR A 531 -23.35 3.00 -29.62
CA THR A 531 -22.25 3.93 -29.37
C THR A 531 -22.53 4.90 -28.22
N HIS A 532 -23.78 5.34 -28.03
CA HIS A 532 -24.17 6.20 -26.90
C HIS A 532 -23.97 5.54 -25.53
N LEU A 533 -23.91 4.20 -25.45
CA LEU A 533 -23.55 3.47 -24.22
C LEU A 533 -22.04 3.26 -24.08
N GLN A 534 -21.28 3.28 -25.18
CA GLN A 534 -19.82 3.13 -25.16
C GLN A 534 -19.13 4.42 -24.71
N GLN A 535 -19.63 5.58 -25.15
CA GLN A 535 -19.00 6.88 -24.87
C GLN A 535 -18.81 7.16 -23.37
N PRO A 536 -19.84 7.00 -22.51
CA PRO A 536 -19.68 7.22 -21.07
C PRO A 536 -18.69 6.23 -20.41
N LEU A 537 -18.62 4.99 -20.92
CA LEU A 537 -17.67 4.00 -20.39
C LEU A 537 -16.23 4.46 -20.62
N GLY A 538 -15.90 4.92 -21.84
CA GLY A 538 -14.57 5.43 -22.15
C GLY A 538 -14.25 6.72 -21.39
N GLU A 539 -15.17 7.69 -21.43
CA GLU A 539 -14.99 9.00 -20.78
C GLU A 539 -14.72 8.87 -19.28
N TYR A 540 -15.59 8.18 -18.55
CA TYR A 540 -15.46 8.08 -17.10
C TYR A 540 -14.34 7.13 -16.68
N HIS A 541 -14.00 6.13 -17.48
CA HIS A 541 -12.83 5.30 -17.21
C HIS A 541 -11.55 6.16 -17.24
N THR A 542 -11.37 6.96 -18.29
CA THR A 542 -10.24 7.88 -18.40
C THR A 542 -10.23 8.92 -17.28
N LYS A 543 -11.38 9.54 -16.96
CA LYS A 543 -11.46 10.52 -15.88
C LYS A 543 -11.13 9.94 -14.50
N LEU A 544 -11.52 8.69 -14.22
CA LEU A 544 -11.15 8.01 -12.98
C LEU A 544 -9.64 7.73 -12.91
N LEU A 545 -9.01 7.35 -14.02
CA LEU A 545 -7.55 7.19 -14.09
C LEU A 545 -6.82 8.52 -13.86
N MET A 546 -7.30 9.62 -14.44
CA MET A 546 -6.78 10.97 -14.19
C MET A 546 -6.90 11.36 -12.72
N ALA A 547 -8.06 11.12 -12.11
CA ALA A 547 -8.28 11.38 -10.69
C ALA A 547 -7.33 10.53 -9.81
N MET A 548 -7.09 9.27 -10.17
CA MET A 548 -6.17 8.41 -9.42
C MET A 548 -4.70 8.83 -9.57
N ALA A 549 -4.30 9.34 -10.73
CA ALA A 549 -2.96 9.91 -10.92
C ALA A 549 -2.74 11.12 -9.99
N LEU A 550 -3.72 12.04 -9.95
CA LEU A 550 -3.71 13.19 -9.05
C LEU A 550 -3.72 12.78 -7.57
N ALA A 551 -4.44 11.69 -7.22
CA ALA A 551 -4.44 11.13 -5.87
C ALA A 551 -3.06 10.64 -5.44
N ARG A 552 -2.33 9.96 -6.34
CA ARG A 552 -0.97 9.46 -6.06
C ARG A 552 0.03 10.59 -5.89
N GLU A 553 -0.04 11.62 -6.74
CA GLU A 553 0.78 12.82 -6.61
C GLU A 553 0.50 13.55 -5.28
N SER A 554 -0.78 13.75 -4.95
CA SER A 554 -1.20 14.35 -3.68
C SER A 554 -0.72 13.55 -2.47
N ALA A 555 -0.78 12.22 -2.54
CA ALA A 555 -0.32 11.34 -1.48
C ALA A 555 1.21 11.45 -1.27
N GLN A 556 1.97 11.51 -2.36
CA GLN A 556 3.43 11.67 -2.30
C GLN A 556 3.82 12.99 -1.64
N LEU A 557 3.09 14.08 -1.93
CA LEU A 557 3.31 15.38 -1.27
C LEU A 557 3.04 15.29 0.24
N LEU A 558 1.95 14.63 0.66
CA LEU A 558 1.68 14.40 2.09
C LEU A 558 2.76 13.56 2.76
N ASP A 559 3.26 12.52 2.09
CA ASP A 559 4.33 11.65 2.60
C ASP A 559 5.65 12.41 2.79
N ASN A 560 5.92 13.38 1.91
CA ASN A 560 7.07 14.29 2.02
C ASN A 560 6.85 15.44 3.03
N GLY A 561 5.67 15.54 3.64
CA GLY A 561 5.33 16.62 4.58
C GLY A 561 4.98 17.95 3.92
N ASP A 562 4.73 17.98 2.61
CA ASP A 562 4.37 19.18 1.85
C ASP A 562 2.84 19.37 1.78
N TYR A 563 2.26 19.72 2.93
CA TYR A 563 0.81 19.93 3.07
C TYR A 563 0.30 21.13 2.27
N GLU A 564 1.15 22.15 2.05
CA GLU A 564 0.79 23.36 1.31
C GLU A 564 0.61 23.02 -0.17
N ALA A 565 1.60 22.39 -0.80
CA ALA A 565 1.50 21.97 -2.20
C ALA A 565 0.39 20.94 -2.42
N ALA A 566 0.14 20.06 -1.45
CA ALA A 566 -0.94 19.07 -1.54
C ALA A 566 -2.34 19.68 -1.44
N SER A 567 -2.48 20.87 -0.83
CA SER A 567 -3.78 21.43 -0.43
C SER A 567 -4.76 21.60 -1.59
N SER A 568 -4.36 22.32 -2.63
CA SER A 568 -5.22 22.61 -3.78
C SER A 568 -5.52 21.35 -4.61
N LEU A 569 -4.52 20.48 -4.78
CA LEU A 569 -4.66 19.22 -5.50
C LEU A 569 -5.69 18.30 -4.83
N ILE A 570 -5.62 18.15 -3.51
CA ILE A 570 -6.55 17.31 -2.75
C ILE A 570 -7.96 17.90 -2.74
N ASN A 571 -8.11 19.21 -2.57
CA ASN A 571 -9.42 19.84 -2.61
C ASN A 571 -10.05 19.67 -4.02
N GLY A 572 -9.30 19.94 -5.09
CA GLY A 572 -9.75 19.73 -6.46
C GLY A 572 -10.11 18.26 -6.74
N LEU A 573 -9.26 17.33 -6.31
CA LEU A 573 -9.50 15.89 -6.40
C LEU A 573 -10.74 15.46 -5.63
N LYS A 574 -10.95 15.96 -4.41
CA LYS A 574 -12.13 15.61 -3.60
C LYS A 574 -13.42 16.14 -4.22
N ALA A 575 -13.37 17.29 -4.90
CA ALA A 575 -14.49 17.82 -5.66
C ALA A 575 -14.74 16.94 -6.90
N GLU A 576 -13.79 16.91 -7.83
CA GLU A 576 -13.99 16.32 -9.15
C GLU A 576 -13.98 14.79 -9.12
N GLY A 577 -13.16 14.16 -8.29
CA GLY A 577 -13.12 12.70 -8.17
C GLY A 577 -14.44 12.11 -7.70
N VAL A 578 -15.17 12.81 -6.82
CA VAL A 578 -16.51 12.39 -6.39
C VAL A 578 -17.55 12.62 -7.50
N GLU A 579 -17.52 13.77 -8.19
CA GLU A 579 -18.42 14.03 -9.33
C GLU A 579 -18.22 13.04 -10.49
N ILE A 580 -16.96 12.70 -10.77
CA ILE A 580 -16.60 11.67 -11.77
C ILE A 580 -17.16 10.31 -11.36
N ALA A 581 -16.98 9.90 -10.09
CA ALA A 581 -17.50 8.64 -9.58
C ALA A 581 -19.03 8.58 -9.61
N LEU A 582 -19.71 9.68 -9.27
CA LEU A 582 -21.17 9.81 -9.39
C LEU A 582 -21.63 9.63 -10.83
N SER A 583 -20.97 10.30 -11.77
CA SER A 583 -21.30 10.22 -13.18
C SER A 583 -21.07 8.83 -13.76
N ALA A 584 -20.01 8.14 -13.32
CA ALA A 584 -19.74 6.74 -13.64
C ALA A 584 -20.86 5.81 -13.13
N CYS A 585 -21.32 6.02 -11.89
CA CYS A 585 -22.41 5.25 -11.31
C CYS A 585 -23.76 5.50 -12.01
N ASP A 586 -24.07 6.76 -12.33
CA ASP A 586 -25.27 7.11 -13.10
C ASP A 586 -25.26 6.46 -14.49
N ALA A 587 -24.14 6.55 -15.22
CA ALA A 587 -24.00 5.91 -16.53
C ALA A 587 -24.20 4.39 -16.44
N ALA A 588 -23.65 3.75 -15.41
CA ALA A 588 -23.83 2.34 -15.14
C ALA A 588 -25.31 1.99 -14.83
N MET A 589 -26.01 2.80 -14.02
CA MET A 589 -27.43 2.62 -13.72
C MET A 589 -28.26 2.67 -15.00
N ARG A 590 -28.05 3.70 -15.84
CA ARG A 590 -28.77 3.85 -17.12
C ARG A 590 -28.51 2.68 -18.07
N ALA A 591 -27.27 2.18 -18.15
CA ALA A 591 -26.94 0.99 -18.94
C ALA A 591 -27.64 -0.30 -18.45
N HIS A 592 -28.02 -0.36 -17.16
CA HIS A 592 -28.79 -1.46 -16.60
C HIS A 592 -30.31 -1.32 -16.83
N GLY A 593 -30.81 -0.13 -17.16
CA GLY A 593 -32.23 0.16 -17.32
C GLY A 593 -32.98 0.04 -16.00
N ALA A 594 -34.21 -0.52 -16.02
CA ALA A 594 -35.01 -0.73 -14.80
C ALA A 594 -34.26 -1.53 -13.71
N MET A 595 -33.41 -2.48 -14.10
CA MET A 595 -32.57 -3.25 -13.17
C MET A 595 -31.60 -2.35 -12.40
N GLY A 596 -31.09 -1.29 -13.03
CA GLY A 596 -30.20 -0.32 -12.38
C GLY A 596 -30.89 0.53 -11.31
N TYR A 597 -32.22 0.64 -11.36
CA TYR A 597 -33.05 1.29 -10.35
C TYR A 597 -33.57 0.31 -9.28
N SER A 598 -33.37 -0.99 -9.47
CA SER A 598 -33.78 -2.05 -8.54
C SER A 598 -32.72 -2.33 -7.48
N ARG A 599 -33.04 -3.18 -6.51
CA ARG A 599 -32.07 -3.70 -5.52
C ARG A 599 -31.29 -4.93 -6.00
N ASP A 600 -31.52 -5.39 -7.23
CA ASP A 600 -30.81 -6.55 -7.80
C ASP A 600 -29.33 -6.22 -8.11
N VAL A 601 -29.00 -4.93 -8.16
CA VAL A 601 -27.63 -4.42 -8.27
C VAL A 601 -27.41 -3.28 -7.28
N ASP A 602 -26.18 -3.11 -6.82
CA ASP A 602 -25.81 -2.11 -5.80
C ASP A 602 -25.62 -0.69 -6.35
N LEU A 603 -25.98 -0.42 -7.62
CA LEU A 603 -25.69 0.85 -8.27
C LEU A 603 -26.44 2.03 -7.64
N GLY A 604 -27.70 1.83 -7.26
CA GLY A 604 -28.47 2.85 -6.53
C GLY A 604 -27.89 3.17 -5.15
N ASP A 605 -27.35 2.16 -4.46
CA ASP A 605 -26.68 2.35 -3.17
C ASP A 605 -25.40 3.15 -3.34
N ARG A 606 -24.60 2.83 -4.36
CA ARG A 606 -23.37 3.57 -4.70
C ARG A 606 -23.64 5.04 -4.98
N VAL A 607 -24.68 5.37 -5.74
CA VAL A 607 -25.09 6.77 -5.98
C VAL A 607 -25.48 7.45 -4.67
N ARG A 608 -26.33 6.83 -3.85
CA ARG A 608 -26.75 7.40 -2.55
C ARG A 608 -25.56 7.65 -1.62
N ASP A 609 -24.62 6.72 -1.57
CA ASP A 609 -23.41 6.81 -0.74
C ASP A 609 -22.48 7.94 -1.22
N LEU A 610 -22.25 8.04 -2.54
CA LEU A 610 -21.42 9.09 -3.13
C LEU A 610 -22.05 10.48 -3.00
N MET A 611 -23.39 10.59 -3.00
CA MET A 611 -24.08 11.85 -2.72
C MET A 611 -23.78 12.38 -1.31
N GLY A 612 -23.57 11.48 -0.34
CA GLY A 612 -23.08 11.87 0.99
C GLY A 612 -21.67 12.48 0.92
N LEU A 613 -20.75 11.84 0.20
CA LEU A 613 -19.39 12.33 -0.01
C LEU A 613 -19.33 13.65 -0.78
N ARG A 614 -20.31 13.95 -1.63
CA ARG A 614 -20.41 15.23 -2.35
C ARG A 614 -20.57 16.43 -1.39
N ILE A 615 -21.09 16.18 -0.19
CA ILE A 615 -21.43 17.20 0.81
C ILE A 615 -20.46 17.14 2.01
N ALA A 616 -20.15 15.93 2.48
CA ALA A 616 -19.34 15.69 3.66
C ALA A 616 -17.90 16.20 3.50
N ASP A 617 -17.32 16.63 4.63
CA ASP A 617 -15.93 17.08 4.75
C ASP A 617 -15.57 18.28 3.85
N GLY A 618 -16.57 18.99 3.35
CA GLY A 618 -16.45 20.10 2.40
C GLY A 618 -17.22 19.79 1.12
N THR A 619 -18.20 20.63 0.80
CA THR A 619 -18.99 20.45 -0.42
C THR A 619 -18.09 20.59 -1.66
N THR A 620 -18.51 19.98 -2.78
CA THR A 620 -17.86 20.19 -4.09
C THR A 620 -17.56 21.67 -4.35
N ASP A 621 -18.52 22.56 -4.06
CA ASP A 621 -18.37 23.99 -4.30
C ASP A 621 -17.33 24.64 -3.39
N VAL A 622 -17.32 24.31 -2.09
CA VAL A 622 -16.30 24.82 -1.15
C VAL A 622 -14.91 24.34 -1.56
N MET A 623 -14.78 23.08 -1.99
CA MET A 623 -13.51 22.54 -2.45
C MET A 623 -13.00 23.23 -3.72
N ARG A 624 -13.89 23.50 -4.69
CA ARG A 624 -13.55 24.31 -5.87
C ARG A 624 -13.12 25.72 -5.48
N MET A 625 -13.80 26.34 -4.52
CA MET A 625 -13.43 27.67 -4.02
C MET A 625 -12.05 27.69 -3.35
N SER A 626 -11.65 26.61 -2.68
CA SER A 626 -10.28 26.48 -2.17
C SER A 626 -9.24 26.47 -3.29
N VAL A 627 -9.52 25.81 -4.41
CA VAL A 627 -8.63 25.83 -5.59
C VAL A 627 -8.56 27.23 -6.21
N VAL A 628 -9.69 27.93 -6.32
CA VAL A 628 -9.73 29.33 -6.79
C VAL A 628 -8.90 30.23 -5.88
N LYS A 629 -9.03 30.08 -4.55
CA LYS A 629 -8.25 30.86 -3.59
C LYS A 629 -6.75 30.70 -3.80
N GLU A 630 -6.29 29.48 -4.04
CA GLU A 630 -4.88 29.19 -4.32
C GLU A 630 -4.43 29.90 -5.60
N ALA A 631 -5.21 29.78 -6.67
CA ALA A 631 -4.88 30.39 -7.96
C ALA A 631 -4.90 31.93 -7.94
N TYR A 632 -5.76 32.55 -7.13
CA TYR A 632 -5.91 34.01 -7.05
C TYR A 632 -4.95 34.67 -6.05
N GLY A 633 -4.40 33.90 -5.12
CA GLY A 633 -3.77 34.46 -3.93
C GLY A 633 -4.79 35.05 -2.94
N SER A 634 -4.32 35.37 -1.74
CA SER A 634 -5.20 35.67 -0.60
C SER A 634 -6.02 36.95 -0.76
N ASP A 635 -5.45 37.97 -1.41
CA ASP A 635 -6.01 39.32 -1.41
C ASP A 635 -7.15 39.44 -2.42
N LEU A 636 -6.93 38.98 -3.66
CA LEU A 636 -7.97 38.96 -4.69
C LEU A 636 -9.14 38.04 -4.29
N TRP A 637 -8.85 36.92 -3.64
CA TRP A 637 -9.91 36.05 -3.11
C TRP A 637 -10.73 36.73 -2.00
N LYS A 638 -10.09 37.44 -1.06
CA LYS A 638 -10.80 38.19 -0.01
C LYS A 638 -11.68 39.30 -0.60
N MET A 639 -11.19 40.04 -1.59
CA MET A 639 -12.00 41.02 -2.33
C MET A 639 -13.24 40.37 -2.93
N ALA A 640 -13.08 39.24 -3.63
CA ALA A 640 -14.19 38.57 -4.31
C ALA A 640 -15.24 38.01 -3.35
N VAL A 641 -14.84 37.53 -2.18
CA VAL A 641 -15.74 36.87 -1.22
C VAL A 641 -16.34 37.83 -0.19
N TYR A 642 -15.54 38.78 0.32
CA TYR A 642 -15.95 39.67 1.40
C TYR A 642 -16.16 41.12 0.97
N GLY A 643 -15.87 41.47 -0.29
CA GLY A 643 -15.89 42.86 -0.73
C GLY A 643 -14.85 43.72 -0.01
N SER A 644 -13.79 43.12 0.55
CA SER A 644 -12.74 43.85 1.27
C SER A 644 -11.71 44.40 0.28
N TYR A 645 -11.70 45.71 0.06
CA TYR A 645 -10.74 46.36 -0.84
C TYR A 645 -9.57 46.94 -0.02
N PRO A 646 -8.29 46.71 -0.43
CA PRO A 646 -7.10 47.18 0.29
C PRO A 646 -7.06 48.69 0.55
N ASP A 647 -7.77 49.46 -0.29
CA ASP A 647 -7.80 50.92 -0.25
C ASP A 647 -9.14 51.50 0.27
N GLU A 648 -10.08 50.67 0.73
CA GLU A 648 -11.28 51.18 1.41
C GLU A 648 -10.94 51.48 2.88
N PRO A 649 -11.13 52.73 3.36
CA PRO A 649 -10.96 53.05 4.76
C PRO A 649 -11.96 52.23 5.60
N ASP A 650 -11.46 51.60 6.64
CA ASP A 650 -12.21 50.74 7.56
C ASP A 650 -13.44 51.48 8.13
N SER A 651 -14.61 51.21 7.56
CA SER A 651 -15.88 51.84 7.97
C SER A 651 -16.29 51.48 9.41
N SER A 652 -15.57 50.56 10.06
CA SER A 652 -15.76 50.25 11.49
C SER A 652 -15.14 51.27 12.46
N THR A 653 -14.43 52.29 11.95
CA THR A 653 -13.87 53.38 12.77
C THR A 653 -14.59 54.73 12.65
N SER A 654 -15.71 54.84 11.91
CA SER A 654 -16.50 56.06 11.95
C SER A 654 -17.27 56.15 13.27
N ALA A 655 -16.69 56.90 14.21
CA ALA A 655 -17.33 57.43 15.39
C ALA A 655 -18.75 57.92 15.07
N ALA A 656 -19.67 57.66 16.00
CA ALA A 656 -21.03 58.19 15.99
C ALA A 656 -21.08 59.68 15.61
N PRO A 657 -22.04 60.11 14.79
CA PRO A 657 -22.60 61.44 14.90
C PRO A 657 -23.80 61.38 15.85
N SER A 658 -23.65 62.17 16.91
CA SER A 658 -24.69 62.71 17.77
C SER A 658 -25.94 63.23 17.04
N ASN A 659 -27.09 63.07 17.71
CA ASN A 659 -28.30 63.92 17.69
C ASN A 659 -28.72 64.58 16.37
N GLN A 660 -29.83 64.09 15.79
CA GLN A 660 -31.07 64.86 15.65
C GLN A 660 -32.27 63.94 15.46
#